data_AF-A0A838INX0-F1
#
_entry.id   AF-A0A838INX0-F1
#
_cell.length_a   1.000
_cell.length_b   1.000
_cell.length_c   1.000
_cell.angle_alpha   90.00
_cell.angle_beta   90.00
_cell.angle_gamma   90.00
#
_symmetry.space_group_name_H-M   'P 1'
#
loop_
_entity.id
_entity.type
_entity.pdbx_description
1 polymer ?
#
loop_
_entity_poly.entity_id
_entity_poly.type
_entity_poly.pdbx_seq_one_letter_code
_entity_poly.pdbx_strand_id
1 'polypeptide(L)'
;MKQQWSGRAGALIAIVLLLAACSDDPDPVQPPIADVGSDTALDVGPDSIDEDADPGDDASEVDASEDTSDDAGDADLDTDPGLDFDPSVGTWSNDYTSPGLLGESGARVNSLLRDEDGRIYAGGMFSVAGKAPSNNVAWWNGTIWQQVGYGIDIEVEAMAFDAEGAIYAGGSASSGGGGIGIGFGSTNYLMKWDGLDWAHVAAFDADFRSTINALAVLPDGKLVVGGMFDAIDDEPFLNLALWDGQSWSTLGGQSPDGTVRTIVRRANGDLCIGGDFEKVGELVVNQVACWDGTAWQALGDGMTGFVNVLLEREDGDLIAGGTFVFITDFDTGDYLASLGIWDGTSWESLANGVENGFINDVRALAEGPQGELYVGGTFGMVGKNAQNLAARHIARLDGETWSALGDGLSNSVGAVLGSVVGTNAILVDNFGSVVAAGLFSNAGDAFAINAALWENESWSAISDENATYLGLGGLINVMEVAADGSIYAAGYFSHAGGVEAENVARLGANGWEALGTGLNGAVFAMAIDAQGRVYAGGDFANIQPSGAAFFARWNGALWERVGENLNGPARTILVAPNGDLYVGGDFTTAGNLAVEGIARFDGTDWHAVGAGFNERVTSLAMTPDGTLYAGGTFTESSDGEPLDYLASFDGTAWHQVGGGLDSYVSHLTVYKGKLLVAGQFTMAGETEGNSVATWDGEQWQSLGGGLFYFFEGLAPVVSNVVVHPIGVFATGTFELSAQGTELSYIAYFDGTEWKNLGEGISDLGEALIVTDDSLLVGGTFTLAGGMPSYGMARWDFAKE
;
A
#
# COMPACT_ATOMS: atom_id res chain seq x y z
N MET A 1 -21.75 -63.68 -3.76
CA MET A 1 -22.55 -64.55 -4.66
C MET A 1 -22.74 -63.81 -6.00
N LYS A 2 -22.93 -64.56 -7.08
CA LYS A 2 -23.61 -64.26 -8.36
C LYS A 2 -24.22 -62.84 -8.55
N GLN A 3 -23.81 -62.08 -9.59
CA GLN A 3 -24.48 -61.89 -10.92
C GLN A 3 -25.73 -60.99 -10.88
N GLN A 4 -26.03 -60.05 -11.82
CA GLN A 4 -25.43 -59.58 -13.11
C GLN A 4 -25.81 -58.07 -13.27
N TRP A 5 -25.00 -57.15 -13.84
CA TRP A 5 -24.87 -56.76 -15.29
C TRP A 5 -26.22 -56.42 -15.97
N SER A 6 -26.38 -55.37 -16.80
CA SER A 6 -25.47 -54.49 -17.58
C SER A 6 -26.17 -53.17 -18.00
N GLY A 7 -25.53 -52.08 -18.49
CA GLY A 7 -24.10 -51.75 -18.67
C GLY A 7 -23.81 -50.94 -19.98
N ARG A 8 -22.53 -50.54 -20.18
CA ARG A 8 -21.86 -50.05 -21.42
C ARG A 8 -22.17 -48.62 -21.92
N ALA A 9 -21.24 -47.91 -22.61
CA ALA A 9 -19.77 -47.96 -22.71
C ALA A 9 -19.27 -46.66 -23.40
N GLY A 10 -18.19 -46.01 -22.98
CA GLY A 10 -16.79 -46.29 -23.39
C GLY A 10 -16.17 -44.99 -23.97
N ALA A 11 -14.84 -44.83 -24.11
CA ALA A 11 -13.73 -45.74 -23.81
C ALA A 11 -12.43 -44.95 -23.50
N LEU A 12 -11.52 -45.55 -22.71
CA LEU A 12 -10.14 -45.09 -22.53
C LEU A 12 -9.21 -45.76 -23.56
N ILE A 13 -8.12 -45.07 -23.94
CA ILE A 13 -6.90 -45.65 -24.51
C ILE A 13 -5.72 -45.12 -23.69
N ALA A 14 -4.65 -45.91 -23.56
CA ALA A 14 -3.61 -45.69 -22.55
C ALA A 14 -2.18 -45.87 -23.09
N ILE A 15 -1.26 -45.08 -22.52
CA ILE A 15 0.19 -45.33 -22.31
C ILE A 15 1.05 -45.64 -23.56
N VAL A 16 2.02 -44.76 -23.81
CA VAL A 16 3.40 -45.17 -24.11
C VAL A 16 4.34 -44.40 -23.17
N LEU A 17 5.40 -45.05 -22.71
CA LEU A 17 6.41 -44.51 -21.80
C LEU A 17 7.79 -44.81 -22.42
N LEU A 18 8.69 -43.84 -22.48
CA LEU A 18 10.08 -44.02 -22.94
C LEU A 18 11.00 -42.98 -22.27
N LEU A 19 12.27 -43.34 -22.07
CA LEU A 19 13.19 -42.65 -21.17
C LEU A 19 14.59 -42.53 -21.79
N ALA A 20 15.24 -41.39 -21.54
CA ALA A 20 16.69 -41.13 -21.50
C ALA A 20 17.58 -41.42 -22.73
N ALA A 21 18.27 -40.38 -23.19
CA ALA A 21 19.71 -40.40 -23.49
C ALA A 21 20.28 -38.96 -23.43
N CYS A 22 21.51 -38.79 -22.95
CA CYS A 22 22.24 -37.51 -22.96
C CYS A 22 23.28 -37.49 -24.09
N SER A 23 23.58 -36.31 -24.64
CA SER A 23 24.92 -35.98 -25.16
C SER A 23 25.08 -34.48 -25.45
N ASP A 24 25.97 -33.85 -24.68
CA ASP A 24 27.04 -32.92 -25.08
C ASP A 24 26.77 -31.77 -26.09
N ASP A 25 26.99 -30.55 -25.58
CA ASP A 25 27.26 -29.27 -26.27
C ASP A 25 28.65 -29.30 -26.97
N PRO A 26 28.97 -28.52 -28.05
CA PRO A 26 29.09 -27.05 -27.96
C PRO A 26 28.70 -26.19 -29.19
N ASP A 27 28.48 -24.91 -28.92
CA ASP A 27 28.40 -23.72 -29.81
C ASP A 27 29.79 -23.37 -30.47
N PRO A 28 30.00 -22.26 -31.25
CA PRO A 28 29.08 -21.36 -31.97
C PRO A 28 29.47 -21.03 -33.45
N VAL A 29 28.55 -20.51 -34.29
CA VAL A 29 28.86 -19.92 -35.62
C VAL A 29 27.95 -18.75 -36.05
N GLN A 30 28.53 -17.54 -36.21
CA GLN A 30 28.09 -16.41 -37.07
C GLN A 30 28.87 -16.47 -38.42
N PRO A 31 28.62 -15.68 -39.51
CA PRO A 31 27.81 -14.45 -39.71
C PRO A 31 26.89 -14.63 -41.00
N PRO A 32 26.59 -13.68 -41.95
CA PRO A 32 26.93 -12.26 -42.08
C PRO A 32 25.87 -11.25 -42.62
N ILE A 33 26.25 -9.98 -42.50
CA ILE A 33 25.66 -8.79 -43.15
C ILE A 33 26.09 -8.73 -44.63
N ALA A 34 25.26 -8.15 -45.50
CA ALA A 34 25.67 -7.66 -46.83
C ALA A 34 24.92 -6.37 -47.20
N ASP A 35 25.67 -5.34 -47.62
CA ASP A 35 25.18 -4.05 -48.12
C ASP A 35 25.10 -4.06 -49.66
N VAL A 36 24.09 -3.39 -50.22
CA VAL A 36 24.01 -2.93 -51.62
C VAL A 36 22.92 -1.85 -51.77
N GLY A 37 23.34 -0.59 -51.88
CA GLY A 37 22.48 0.52 -52.33
C GLY A 37 22.42 0.66 -53.86
N SER A 38 21.37 1.32 -54.37
CA SER A 38 21.34 1.88 -55.72
C SER A 38 20.41 3.10 -55.83
N ASP A 39 20.95 4.20 -56.34
CA ASP A 39 20.33 5.53 -56.48
C ASP A 39 19.46 5.68 -57.75
N THR A 40 18.36 6.45 -57.65
CA THR A 40 17.79 7.24 -58.76
C THR A 40 17.08 8.50 -58.22
N ALA A 41 17.54 9.69 -58.64
CA ALA A 41 17.04 11.02 -58.21
C ALA A 41 16.01 11.67 -59.18
N LEU A 42 15.82 13.02 -59.07
CA LEU A 42 14.96 13.98 -59.84
C LEU A 42 13.57 14.28 -59.19
N ASP A 43 12.98 15.49 -59.24
CA ASP A 43 13.37 16.92 -59.48
C ASP A 43 12.08 17.79 -59.22
N VAL A 44 11.98 19.12 -59.01
CA VAL A 44 12.83 20.32 -59.10
C VAL A 44 12.31 21.41 -58.12
N GLY A 45 13.15 22.36 -57.66
CA GLY A 45 12.81 23.82 -57.71
C GLY A 45 12.66 24.64 -56.40
N PRO A 46 12.83 25.99 -56.43
CA PRO A 46 13.37 26.75 -55.28
C PRO A 46 12.73 28.12 -54.92
N ASP A 47 13.13 28.69 -53.77
CA ASP A 47 13.29 30.13 -53.40
C ASP A 47 13.87 30.20 -51.96
N SER A 48 14.64 31.19 -51.45
CA SER A 48 15.27 32.42 -52.01
C SER A 48 16.56 32.82 -51.20
N ILE A 49 17.26 33.90 -51.60
CA ILE A 49 18.70 34.22 -51.34
C ILE A 49 18.92 35.34 -50.27
N ASP A 50 20.13 35.44 -49.67
CA ASP A 50 21.00 36.63 -49.38
C ASP A 50 21.99 36.32 -48.20
N GLU A 51 23.34 36.38 -48.25
CA GLU A 51 24.37 37.46 -48.52
C GLU A 51 24.53 38.47 -47.32
N ASP A 52 25.69 38.75 -46.67
CA ASP A 52 27.17 38.48 -46.80
C ASP A 52 27.73 37.73 -45.52
N ALA A 53 29.00 37.52 -45.10
CA ALA A 53 30.36 38.15 -45.08
C ALA A 53 30.58 39.33 -44.08
N ASP A 54 31.74 39.63 -43.46
CA ASP A 54 33.16 39.13 -43.44
C ASP A 54 33.82 39.49 -42.03
N PRO A 55 35.16 39.37 -41.73
CA PRO A 55 35.69 39.26 -40.35
C PRO A 55 36.73 40.34 -39.90
N GLY A 56 37.48 40.07 -38.82
CA GLY A 56 38.72 40.77 -38.38
C GLY A 56 38.79 40.91 -36.84
N ASP A 57 39.71 40.28 -36.11
CA ASP A 57 41.16 40.59 -35.94
C ASP A 57 41.49 42.01 -35.46
N ASP A 58 41.90 42.15 -34.19
CA ASP A 58 43.02 43.01 -33.79
C ASP A 58 43.59 42.56 -32.44
N ALA A 59 44.90 42.72 -32.20
CA ALA A 59 45.58 42.19 -31.02
C ALA A 59 46.74 43.08 -30.53
N SER A 60 46.93 43.17 -29.20
CA SER A 60 48.17 43.71 -28.62
C SER A 60 48.44 43.25 -27.18
N GLU A 61 49.69 42.85 -26.94
CA GLU A 61 50.36 42.71 -25.63
C GLU A 61 50.49 44.11 -24.94
N VAL A 62 50.95 44.33 -23.70
CA VAL A 62 51.75 43.59 -22.69
C VAL A 62 51.21 44.02 -21.29
N ASP A 63 51.66 43.60 -20.09
CA ASP A 63 53.01 43.36 -19.57
C ASP A 63 52.94 42.49 -18.28
N ALA A 64 54.08 42.02 -17.77
CA ALA A 64 54.16 41.11 -16.62
C ALA A 64 54.91 41.71 -15.41
N SER A 65 54.51 41.30 -14.19
CA SER A 65 55.35 41.38 -12.99
C SER A 65 55.01 40.28 -12.01
N GLU A 66 56.04 39.56 -11.56
CA GLU A 66 55.98 38.48 -10.56
C GLU A 66 55.65 39.03 -9.16
N ASP A 67 54.95 38.24 -8.34
CA ASP A 67 55.46 37.91 -6.99
C ASP A 67 54.97 36.50 -6.60
N THR A 68 55.68 35.85 -5.68
CA THR A 68 55.57 34.40 -5.42
C THR A 68 55.08 34.07 -4.02
N SER A 69 54.16 33.10 -3.93
CA SER A 69 54.04 32.24 -2.74
C SER A 69 53.53 30.86 -3.13
N ASP A 70 54.46 29.93 -3.35
CA ASP A 70 54.15 28.51 -3.20
C ASP A 70 53.80 28.24 -1.73
N ASP A 71 52.70 27.56 -1.46
CA ASP A 71 52.72 26.48 -0.47
C ASP A 71 51.74 25.39 -0.89
N ALA A 72 51.89 24.18 -0.34
CA ALA A 72 51.36 22.93 -0.90
C ALA A 72 49.89 23.00 -1.36
N GLY A 73 49.65 22.73 -2.64
CA GLY A 73 48.32 22.34 -3.12
C GLY A 73 47.96 20.99 -2.50
N ASP A 74 46.78 20.92 -1.89
CA ASP A 74 46.26 19.67 -1.35
C ASP A 74 46.01 18.66 -2.48
N ALA A 75 46.18 17.38 -2.18
CA ALA A 75 46.09 16.34 -3.19
C ALA A 75 44.66 15.82 -3.26
N ASP A 76 43.86 16.37 -4.18
CA ASP A 76 42.53 15.86 -4.52
C ASP A 76 42.60 14.37 -4.90
N LEU A 77 42.29 13.54 -3.91
CA LEU A 77 41.75 12.20 -4.00
C LEU A 77 40.31 12.33 -3.46
N ASP A 78 39.26 11.89 -4.14
CA ASP A 78 39.23 10.84 -5.15
C ASP A 78 38.10 11.10 -6.16
N THR A 79 38.43 11.52 -7.38
CA THR A 79 37.47 11.58 -8.50
C THR A 79 37.54 10.28 -9.28
N ASP A 80 36.83 9.25 -8.79
CA ASP A 80 36.63 8.01 -9.53
C ASP A 80 35.91 8.32 -10.87
N PRO A 81 36.52 8.04 -12.04
CA PRO A 81 35.93 8.36 -13.34
C PRO A 81 34.88 7.31 -13.76
N GLY A 82 33.98 6.95 -12.83
CA GLY A 82 33.09 5.79 -12.93
C GLY A 82 31.59 6.05 -12.67
N LEU A 83 31.22 7.05 -11.87
CA LEU A 83 29.83 7.35 -11.51
C LEU A 83 29.29 8.56 -12.29
N ASP A 84 28.82 8.25 -13.50
CA ASP A 84 28.23 9.14 -14.52
C ASP A 84 26.74 9.43 -14.20
N PHE A 85 26.42 9.79 -12.95
CA PHE A 85 25.05 9.89 -12.41
C PHE A 85 24.86 11.03 -11.40
N ASP A 86 23.76 11.79 -11.53
CA ASP A 86 23.29 12.78 -10.54
C ASP A 86 22.11 12.19 -9.72
N PRO A 87 22.25 11.96 -8.40
CA PRO A 87 21.14 11.45 -7.59
C PRO A 87 19.97 12.42 -7.39
N SER A 88 20.19 13.73 -7.54
CA SER A 88 19.16 14.75 -7.36
C SER A 88 18.22 14.91 -8.55
N VAL A 89 18.55 14.28 -9.68
CA VAL A 89 17.69 14.17 -10.86
C VAL A 89 17.45 12.68 -11.15
N GLY A 90 16.20 12.26 -11.31
CA GLY A 90 15.90 10.84 -11.41
C GLY A 90 14.42 10.56 -11.58
N THR A 91 14.04 9.29 -11.45
CA THR A 91 12.64 8.84 -11.56
C THR A 91 12.31 7.76 -10.54
N TRP A 92 11.12 7.85 -9.95
CA TRP A 92 10.55 6.78 -9.13
C TRP A 92 10.07 5.62 -10.01
N SER A 93 10.42 4.39 -9.63
CA SER A 93 10.13 3.18 -10.40
C SER A 93 8.74 2.60 -10.09
N ASN A 94 7.90 2.50 -11.12
CA ASN A 94 6.55 1.91 -11.04
C ASN A 94 6.54 0.39 -10.79
N ASP A 95 7.70 -0.28 -10.73
CA ASP A 95 7.76 -1.72 -10.45
C ASP A 95 7.55 -2.06 -8.97
N TYR A 96 7.68 -1.08 -8.07
CA TYR A 96 7.47 -1.25 -6.62
C TYR A 96 6.01 -1.02 -6.18
N THR A 97 5.11 -0.78 -7.13
CA THR A 97 3.67 -0.79 -6.87
C THR A 97 3.14 -2.21 -6.59
N SER A 98 1.86 -2.32 -6.23
CA SER A 98 1.18 -3.58 -5.87
C SER A 98 0.09 -3.97 -6.87
N PRO A 99 -0.32 -5.25 -6.94
CA PRO A 99 -1.44 -5.68 -7.77
C PRO A 99 -2.80 -5.17 -7.24
N GLY A 100 -3.60 -4.54 -8.10
CA GLY A 100 -5.00 -4.18 -7.81
C GLY A 100 -5.36 -2.73 -8.17
N LEU A 101 -6.27 -2.14 -7.38
CA LEU A 101 -6.76 -0.75 -7.51
C LEU A 101 -6.30 0.05 -6.28
N LEU A 102 -5.43 1.05 -6.49
CA LEU A 102 -4.52 1.58 -5.47
C LEU A 102 -4.66 3.10 -5.29
N GLY A 103 -4.27 3.61 -4.13
CA GLY A 103 -4.25 5.04 -3.84
C GLY A 103 -3.68 5.35 -2.45
N GLU A 104 -4.04 6.51 -1.91
CA GLU A 104 -3.77 6.86 -0.51
C GLU A 104 -4.50 5.94 0.48
N SER A 105 -4.32 6.17 1.78
CA SER A 105 -4.97 5.38 2.83
C SER A 105 -6.49 5.44 2.71
N GLY A 106 -7.16 4.28 2.81
CA GLY A 106 -8.61 4.18 2.57
C GLY A 106 -9.02 4.03 1.10
N ALA A 107 -8.07 3.94 0.15
CA ALA A 107 -8.38 3.58 -1.23
C ALA A 107 -9.19 2.27 -1.29
N ARG A 108 -10.23 2.25 -2.13
CA ARG A 108 -11.29 1.22 -2.16
C ARG A 108 -12.08 1.25 -3.47
N VAL A 109 -12.81 0.17 -3.75
CA VAL A 109 -13.86 0.12 -4.77
C VAL A 109 -15.22 0.11 -4.09
N ASN A 110 -16.18 0.89 -4.59
CA ASN A 110 -17.55 0.93 -4.09
C ASN A 110 -18.57 0.36 -5.09
N SER A 111 -18.30 0.53 -6.39
CA SER A 111 -19.20 0.13 -7.47
C SER A 111 -18.49 -0.74 -8.51
N LEU A 112 -19.20 -1.77 -8.99
CA LEU A 112 -18.77 -2.64 -10.09
C LEU A 112 -19.87 -2.70 -11.15
N LEU A 113 -19.48 -2.69 -12.42
CA LEU A 113 -20.35 -3.03 -13.55
C LEU A 113 -19.69 -4.10 -14.43
N ARG A 114 -20.50 -4.85 -15.17
CA ARG A 114 -20.03 -5.75 -16.25
C ARG A 114 -20.81 -5.49 -17.53
N ASP A 115 -20.12 -5.44 -18.67
CA ASP A 115 -20.74 -5.22 -19.98
C ASP A 115 -20.99 -6.52 -20.77
N GLU A 116 -21.54 -6.40 -21.98
CA GLU A 116 -21.85 -7.56 -22.85
C GLU A 116 -20.60 -8.30 -23.36
N ASP A 117 -19.46 -7.63 -23.48
CA ASP A 117 -18.16 -8.25 -23.79
C ASP A 117 -17.55 -8.98 -22.57
N GLY A 118 -18.14 -8.82 -21.39
CA GLY A 118 -17.71 -9.41 -20.12
C GLY A 118 -16.63 -8.60 -19.39
N ARG A 119 -16.32 -7.39 -19.84
CA ARG A 119 -15.36 -6.46 -19.21
C ARG A 119 -15.91 -5.96 -17.88
N ILE A 120 -15.03 -5.78 -16.90
CA ILE A 120 -15.41 -5.32 -15.56
C ILE A 120 -15.00 -3.85 -15.43
N TYR A 121 -15.92 -2.99 -15.01
CA TYR A 121 -15.66 -1.58 -14.70
C TYR A 121 -15.73 -1.40 -13.19
N ALA A 122 -14.77 -0.69 -12.61
CA ALA A 122 -14.68 -0.42 -11.18
C ALA A 122 -14.71 1.09 -10.92
N GLY A 123 -15.50 1.50 -9.92
CA GLY A 123 -15.61 2.87 -9.43
C GLY A 123 -15.40 2.91 -7.92
N GLY A 124 -14.66 3.89 -7.40
CA GLY A 124 -14.37 4.01 -5.98
C GLY A 124 -13.52 5.22 -5.63
N MET A 125 -12.56 5.02 -4.71
CA MET A 125 -11.52 5.97 -4.36
C MET A 125 -10.17 5.31 -4.68
N PHE A 126 -9.53 5.66 -5.80
CA PHE A 126 -8.22 5.14 -6.21
C PHE A 126 -7.57 6.02 -7.30
N SER A 127 -6.24 6.13 -7.27
CA SER A 127 -5.43 6.93 -8.22
C SER A 127 -4.64 6.08 -9.23
N VAL A 128 -4.55 4.76 -9.03
CA VAL A 128 -3.90 3.80 -9.95
C VAL A 128 -4.74 2.54 -10.13
N ALA A 129 -4.70 2.00 -11.35
CA ALA A 129 -5.25 0.69 -11.69
C ALA A 129 -4.15 -0.19 -12.32
N GLY A 130 -3.72 -1.22 -11.60
CA GLY A 130 -2.55 -2.03 -11.94
C GLY A 130 -1.26 -1.22 -11.90
N LYS A 131 -0.79 -0.77 -13.06
CA LYS A 131 0.34 0.17 -13.22
C LYS A 131 -0.03 1.47 -13.95
N ALA A 132 -1.29 1.62 -14.37
CA ALA A 132 -1.76 2.81 -15.07
C ALA A 132 -2.30 3.85 -14.05
N PRO A 133 -1.99 5.15 -14.22
CA PRO A 133 -2.73 6.19 -13.51
C PRO A 133 -4.21 6.15 -13.90
N SER A 134 -5.10 6.46 -12.96
CA SER A 134 -6.55 6.39 -13.16
C SER A 134 -7.26 7.20 -12.08
N ASN A 135 -8.11 8.16 -12.44
CA ASN A 135 -8.86 8.92 -11.43
C ASN A 135 -10.22 8.25 -11.12
N ASN A 136 -10.27 7.43 -10.07
CA ASN A 136 -11.46 6.80 -9.48
C ASN A 136 -12.36 5.89 -10.36
N VAL A 137 -12.11 5.78 -11.67
CA VAL A 137 -12.82 4.87 -12.59
C VAL A 137 -11.85 4.17 -13.57
N ALA A 138 -11.82 2.84 -13.50
CA ALA A 138 -11.00 1.97 -14.35
C ALA A 138 -11.80 0.78 -14.89
N TRP A 139 -11.25 0.08 -15.88
CA TRP A 139 -11.81 -1.16 -16.40
C TRP A 139 -10.76 -2.25 -16.63
N TRP A 140 -11.17 -3.50 -16.44
CA TRP A 140 -10.38 -4.70 -16.63
C TRP A 140 -10.78 -5.39 -17.93
N ASN A 141 -9.81 -5.63 -18.81
CA ASN A 141 -10.06 -6.19 -20.14
C ASN A 141 -9.92 -7.73 -20.22
N GLY A 142 -9.61 -8.39 -19.10
CA GLY A 142 -9.27 -9.82 -19.04
C GLY A 142 -7.79 -10.10 -18.74
N THR A 143 -6.88 -9.17 -19.06
CA THR A 143 -5.43 -9.32 -18.84
C THR A 143 -4.75 -8.10 -18.21
N ILE A 144 -5.27 -6.88 -18.38
CA ILE A 144 -4.75 -5.63 -17.81
C ILE A 144 -5.86 -4.67 -17.37
N TRP A 145 -5.56 -3.85 -16.36
CA TRP A 145 -6.36 -2.68 -15.99
C TRP A 145 -6.08 -1.50 -16.94
N GLN A 146 -7.11 -0.70 -17.22
CA GLN A 146 -7.03 0.49 -18.06
C GLN A 146 -7.90 1.62 -17.48
N GLN A 147 -7.45 2.86 -17.61
CA GLN A 147 -8.25 4.05 -17.25
C GLN A 147 -9.50 4.19 -18.14
N VAL A 148 -10.59 4.75 -17.60
CA VAL A 148 -11.75 5.18 -18.40
C VAL A 148 -11.61 6.69 -18.67
N GLY A 149 -11.13 7.05 -19.86
CA GLY A 149 -10.77 8.43 -20.17
C GLY A 149 -9.65 8.93 -19.25
N TYR A 150 -9.83 10.13 -18.67
CA TYR A 150 -8.99 10.64 -17.57
C TYR A 150 -9.55 10.31 -16.17
N GLY A 151 -10.61 9.50 -16.09
CA GLY A 151 -11.38 9.30 -14.85
C GLY A 151 -12.15 10.55 -14.42
N ILE A 152 -12.60 10.59 -13.16
CA ILE A 152 -13.33 11.73 -12.57
C ILE A 152 -12.87 12.03 -11.13
N ASP A 153 -12.84 13.31 -10.78
CA ASP A 153 -12.22 13.86 -9.57
C ASP A 153 -13.17 13.87 -8.35
N ILE A 154 -13.87 12.75 -8.17
CA ILE A 154 -14.78 12.45 -7.05
C ILE A 154 -14.64 10.97 -6.67
N GLU A 155 -14.87 10.62 -5.42
CA GLU A 155 -15.10 9.23 -5.05
C GLU A 155 -16.37 8.73 -5.75
N VAL A 156 -16.27 7.61 -6.47
CA VAL A 156 -17.40 7.03 -7.19
C VAL A 156 -18.07 5.97 -6.32
N GLU A 157 -19.26 6.30 -5.84
CA GLU A 157 -20.10 5.45 -4.99
C GLU A 157 -21.04 4.59 -5.84
N ALA A 158 -21.54 5.14 -6.96
CA ALA A 158 -22.46 4.47 -7.86
C ALA A 158 -22.09 4.67 -9.34
N MET A 159 -22.26 3.61 -10.12
CA MET A 159 -22.22 3.63 -11.59
C MET A 159 -23.44 2.92 -12.18
N ALA A 160 -23.86 3.30 -13.38
CA ALA A 160 -24.86 2.58 -14.17
C ALA A 160 -24.63 2.73 -15.67
N PHE A 161 -24.81 1.65 -16.43
CA PHE A 161 -24.89 1.71 -17.91
C PHE A 161 -26.24 2.25 -18.38
N ASP A 162 -26.26 2.94 -19.52
CA ASP A 162 -27.46 3.14 -20.33
C ASP A 162 -27.63 2.08 -21.43
N ALA A 163 -28.68 2.22 -22.23
CA ALA A 163 -29.04 1.27 -23.30
C ALA A 163 -28.05 1.28 -24.48
N GLU A 164 -27.16 2.26 -24.55
CA GLU A 164 -26.12 2.41 -25.57
C GLU A 164 -24.73 1.98 -25.04
N GLY A 165 -24.62 1.61 -23.75
CA GLY A 165 -23.37 1.20 -23.11
C GLY A 165 -22.52 2.35 -22.56
N ALA A 166 -23.05 3.57 -22.53
CA ALA A 166 -22.39 4.71 -21.89
C ALA A 166 -22.55 4.62 -20.35
N ILE A 167 -21.56 5.09 -19.60
CA ILE A 167 -21.52 4.95 -18.13
C ILE A 167 -21.91 6.27 -17.48
N TYR A 168 -22.96 6.27 -16.66
CA TYR A 168 -23.16 7.28 -15.63
C TYR A 168 -22.36 6.91 -14.38
N ALA A 169 -21.67 7.87 -13.78
CA ALA A 169 -20.92 7.70 -12.54
C ALA A 169 -21.12 8.91 -11.62
N GLY A 170 -21.22 8.67 -10.32
CA GLY A 170 -21.40 9.69 -9.30
C GLY A 170 -21.03 9.18 -7.90
N GLY A 171 -20.89 10.11 -6.96
CA GLY A 171 -20.60 9.80 -5.56
C GLY A 171 -20.36 11.09 -4.78
N SER A 172 -19.21 11.18 -4.10
CA SER A 172 -18.87 12.28 -3.20
C SER A 172 -17.56 12.98 -3.57
N ALA A 173 -17.51 14.30 -3.41
CA ALA A 173 -16.34 15.12 -3.57
C ALA A 173 -15.28 14.72 -2.53
N SER A 174 -14.12 14.27 -3.00
CA SER A 174 -13.13 13.59 -2.16
C SER A 174 -12.43 14.53 -1.18
N SER A 175 -12.90 14.56 0.07
CA SER A 175 -12.05 14.91 1.22
C SER A 175 -11.21 13.69 1.59
N GLY A 176 -9.89 13.77 1.37
CA GLY A 176 -8.99 12.62 1.30
C GLY A 176 -8.97 11.69 2.53
N GLY A 177 -8.72 10.41 2.29
CA GLY A 177 -8.54 9.40 3.33
C GLY A 177 -7.22 9.58 4.10
N GLY A 178 -7.25 10.38 5.16
CA GLY A 178 -6.13 10.43 6.11
C GLY A 178 -4.90 11.23 5.66
N GLY A 179 -5.06 12.21 4.76
CA GLY A 179 -4.03 13.19 4.38
C GLY A 179 -4.44 14.63 4.68
N ILE A 180 -3.48 15.54 4.87
CA ILE A 180 -3.73 16.96 5.23
C ILE A 180 -4.16 17.86 4.05
N GLY A 181 -5.15 17.41 3.27
CA GLY A 181 -5.76 18.15 2.17
C GLY A 181 -6.99 18.97 2.59
N ILE A 182 -6.83 20.28 2.84
CA ILE A 182 -7.93 21.21 3.17
C ILE A 182 -8.77 21.63 1.95
N GLY A 183 -9.46 20.65 1.35
CA GLY A 183 -10.37 20.83 0.20
C GLY A 183 -11.66 21.58 0.54
N PHE A 184 -11.59 22.88 0.77
CA PHE A 184 -12.76 23.74 0.96
C PHE A 184 -13.46 24.06 -0.38
N GLY A 185 -14.39 23.20 -0.79
CA GLY A 185 -15.46 23.57 -1.74
C GLY A 185 -15.42 22.91 -3.13
N SER A 186 -15.05 21.63 -3.23
CA SER A 186 -15.36 20.83 -4.41
C SER A 186 -16.86 20.49 -4.46
N THR A 187 -17.48 20.69 -5.63
CA THR A 187 -18.90 20.38 -5.88
C THR A 187 -19.06 18.89 -6.22
N ASN A 188 -20.17 18.30 -5.81
CA ASN A 188 -20.52 16.92 -6.18
C ASN A 188 -21.03 16.87 -7.63
N TYR A 189 -20.65 15.85 -8.40
CA TYR A 189 -20.99 15.76 -9.82
C TYR A 189 -21.60 14.41 -10.20
N LEU A 190 -22.60 14.46 -11.08
CA LEU A 190 -22.97 13.33 -11.92
C LEU A 190 -22.27 13.48 -13.28
N MET A 191 -21.48 12.48 -13.65
CA MET A 191 -20.69 12.46 -14.87
C MET A 191 -21.18 11.34 -15.81
N LYS A 192 -21.03 11.53 -17.12
CA LYS A 192 -21.31 10.52 -18.15
C LYS A 192 -20.13 10.31 -19.07
N TRP A 193 -19.67 9.07 -19.21
CA TRP A 193 -18.69 8.64 -20.20
C TRP A 193 -19.40 8.13 -21.46
N ASP A 194 -19.17 8.77 -22.60
CA ASP A 194 -19.82 8.43 -23.89
C ASP A 194 -19.03 7.46 -24.78
N GLY A 195 -17.87 6.99 -24.30
CA GLY A 195 -16.90 6.20 -25.07
C GLY A 195 -15.72 7.01 -25.60
N LEU A 196 -15.75 8.35 -25.51
CA LEU A 196 -14.68 9.25 -25.93
C LEU A 196 -14.24 10.20 -24.81
N ASP A 197 -15.20 10.85 -24.13
CA ASP A 197 -14.96 11.87 -23.11
C ASP A 197 -15.92 11.75 -21.91
N TRP A 198 -15.52 12.31 -20.77
CA TRP A 198 -16.41 12.49 -19.60
C TRP A 198 -17.14 13.83 -19.68
N ALA A 199 -18.46 13.79 -19.83
CA ALA A 199 -19.33 14.95 -19.83
C ALA A 199 -20.00 15.14 -18.45
N HIS A 200 -20.02 16.38 -17.96
CA HIS A 200 -20.80 16.77 -16.78
C HIS A 200 -22.30 16.73 -17.10
N VAL A 201 -23.07 15.96 -16.33
CA VAL A 201 -24.54 15.87 -16.45
C VAL A 201 -25.20 16.92 -15.56
N ALA A 202 -24.85 16.95 -14.27
CA ALA A 202 -25.42 17.85 -13.27
C ALA A 202 -24.50 18.01 -12.05
N ALA A 203 -24.63 19.16 -11.39
CA ALA A 203 -23.98 19.47 -10.13
C ALA A 203 -24.94 19.25 -8.95
N PHE A 204 -24.41 18.74 -7.83
CA PHE A 204 -25.11 18.48 -6.58
C PHE A 204 -24.46 19.34 -5.47
N ASP A 205 -25.14 19.53 -4.32
CA ASP A 205 -24.68 20.46 -3.27
C ASP A 205 -23.18 20.33 -2.94
N ALA A 206 -22.48 21.47 -2.84
CA ALA A 206 -21.09 21.55 -2.37
C ALA A 206 -20.98 21.47 -0.82
N ASP A 207 -21.78 20.60 -0.19
CA ASP A 207 -21.67 20.19 1.21
C ASP A 207 -20.95 18.84 1.27
N PHE A 208 -20.03 18.68 2.23
CA PHE A 208 -19.30 17.44 2.50
C PHE A 208 -20.19 16.23 2.85
N ARG A 209 -21.49 16.47 3.08
CA ARG A 209 -22.52 15.44 3.32
C ARG A 209 -23.21 14.97 2.05
N SER A 210 -23.14 15.75 0.97
CA SER A 210 -23.83 15.43 -0.27
C SER A 210 -23.10 14.31 -1.01
N THR A 211 -23.84 13.32 -1.48
CA THR A 211 -23.31 12.11 -2.15
C THR A 211 -24.39 11.42 -2.98
N ILE A 212 -24.00 10.88 -4.14
CA ILE A 212 -24.84 10.05 -5.01
C ILE A 212 -24.57 8.57 -4.70
N ASN A 213 -25.41 7.93 -3.89
CA ASN A 213 -25.21 6.53 -3.49
C ASN A 213 -25.85 5.50 -4.44
N ALA A 214 -26.78 5.90 -5.30
CA ALA A 214 -27.47 4.97 -6.19
C ALA A 214 -27.81 5.59 -7.56
N LEU A 215 -27.57 4.83 -8.63
CA LEU A 215 -27.93 5.16 -10.00
C LEU A 215 -28.71 4.00 -10.63
N ALA A 216 -29.83 4.29 -11.30
CA ALA A 216 -30.60 3.28 -12.01
C ALA A 216 -31.17 3.84 -13.32
N VAL A 217 -30.79 3.25 -14.46
CA VAL A 217 -31.36 3.61 -15.77
C VAL A 217 -32.62 2.78 -16.04
N LEU A 218 -33.71 3.46 -16.41
CA LEU A 218 -35.00 2.86 -16.72
C LEU A 218 -35.07 2.43 -18.20
N PRO A 219 -35.95 1.47 -18.57
CA PRO A 219 -36.07 0.98 -19.94
C PRO A 219 -36.53 2.01 -21.00
N ASP A 220 -36.90 3.22 -20.58
CA ASP A 220 -37.22 4.35 -21.46
C ASP A 220 -36.09 5.39 -21.53
N GLY A 221 -34.90 5.05 -21.04
CA GLY A 221 -33.67 5.86 -21.11
C GLY A 221 -33.53 6.91 -20.00
N LYS A 222 -34.50 7.03 -19.08
CA LYS A 222 -34.40 7.95 -17.95
C LYS A 222 -33.45 7.43 -16.88
N LEU A 223 -32.72 8.33 -16.24
CA LEU A 223 -31.88 8.01 -15.09
C LEU A 223 -32.59 8.40 -13.79
N VAL A 224 -32.63 7.48 -12.83
CA VAL A 224 -32.99 7.77 -11.43
C VAL A 224 -31.69 7.91 -10.63
N VAL A 225 -31.60 8.96 -9.83
CA VAL A 225 -30.48 9.23 -8.93
C VAL A 225 -30.99 9.25 -7.50
N GLY A 226 -30.35 8.49 -6.63
CA GLY A 226 -30.60 8.45 -5.18
C GLY A 226 -29.32 8.71 -4.40
N GLY A 227 -29.45 9.34 -3.24
CA GLY A 227 -28.32 9.67 -2.39
C GLY A 227 -28.72 10.49 -1.18
N MET A 228 -27.76 11.25 -0.65
CA MET A 228 -27.99 12.33 0.30
C MET A 228 -27.72 13.65 -0.44
N PHE A 229 -28.74 14.47 -0.69
CA PHE A 229 -28.61 15.79 -1.33
C PHE A 229 -29.90 16.60 -1.18
N ASP A 230 -29.78 17.93 -1.17
CA ASP A 230 -30.89 18.88 -1.03
C ASP A 230 -31.20 19.63 -2.35
N ALA A 231 -30.22 19.75 -3.26
CA ALA A 231 -30.37 20.39 -4.57
C ALA A 231 -29.57 19.71 -5.70
N ILE A 232 -30.05 19.94 -6.93
CA ILE A 232 -29.35 19.59 -8.18
C ILE A 232 -29.43 20.80 -9.12
N ASP A 233 -28.29 21.22 -9.67
CA ASP A 233 -28.15 22.40 -10.54
C ASP A 233 -28.78 23.69 -9.94
N ASP A 234 -28.53 23.93 -8.64
CA ASP A 234 -29.11 24.98 -7.78
C ASP A 234 -30.65 24.91 -7.55
N GLU A 235 -31.37 23.93 -8.11
CA GLU A 235 -32.81 23.73 -7.91
C GLU A 235 -33.11 22.61 -6.87
N PRO A 236 -34.16 22.76 -6.03
CA PRO A 236 -34.37 21.90 -4.86
C PRO A 236 -34.95 20.53 -5.21
N PHE A 237 -34.11 19.49 -5.10
CA PHE A 237 -34.47 18.08 -5.27
C PHE A 237 -33.89 17.30 -4.09
N LEU A 238 -34.75 16.79 -3.18
CA LEU A 238 -34.29 16.11 -1.97
C LEU A 238 -34.11 14.60 -2.23
N ASN A 239 -32.89 14.09 -2.03
CA ASN A 239 -32.47 12.67 -1.93
C ASN A 239 -32.81 11.70 -3.07
N LEU A 240 -33.73 12.04 -3.97
CA LEU A 240 -34.21 11.20 -5.07
C LEU A 240 -34.73 12.05 -6.24
N ALA A 241 -34.11 11.89 -7.41
CA ALA A 241 -34.46 12.64 -8.62
C ALA A 241 -34.51 11.76 -9.88
N LEU A 242 -35.25 12.22 -10.89
CA LEU A 242 -35.44 11.57 -12.18
C LEU A 242 -35.04 12.55 -13.30
N TRP A 243 -34.05 12.16 -14.10
CA TRP A 243 -33.56 12.86 -15.29
C TRP A 243 -34.15 12.25 -16.56
N ASP A 244 -34.78 13.07 -17.40
CA ASP A 244 -35.39 12.63 -18.66
C ASP A 244 -34.54 12.88 -19.92
N GLY A 245 -33.28 13.27 -19.75
CA GLY A 245 -32.39 13.70 -20.83
C GLY A 245 -32.46 15.20 -21.14
N GLN A 246 -33.38 15.95 -20.54
CA GLN A 246 -33.51 17.41 -20.72
C GLN A 246 -33.78 18.18 -19.41
N SER A 247 -34.39 17.54 -18.42
CA SER A 247 -34.81 18.18 -17.16
C SER A 247 -34.86 17.21 -15.97
N TRP A 248 -34.63 17.76 -14.79
CA TRP A 248 -34.80 17.08 -13.51
C TRP A 248 -36.26 17.14 -13.01
N SER A 249 -36.70 16.08 -12.33
CA SER A 249 -38.04 15.96 -11.76
C SER A 249 -38.03 15.05 -10.52
N THR A 250 -38.92 15.30 -9.55
CA THR A 250 -39.07 14.41 -8.38
C THR A 250 -39.83 13.14 -8.76
N LEU A 251 -39.27 11.96 -8.50
CA LEU A 251 -39.94 10.69 -8.81
C LEU A 251 -41.25 10.55 -8.01
N GLY A 252 -42.36 10.34 -8.71
CA GLY A 252 -43.69 10.29 -8.10
C GLY A 252 -44.17 11.61 -7.46
N GLY A 253 -43.43 12.71 -7.63
CA GLY A 253 -43.75 14.02 -7.08
C GLY A 253 -43.57 14.14 -5.55
N GLN A 254 -42.92 13.19 -4.89
CA GLN A 254 -42.64 13.18 -3.45
C GLN A 254 -41.22 12.65 -3.21
N SER A 255 -40.44 13.33 -2.35
CA SER A 255 -39.08 12.90 -1.99
C SER A 255 -39.05 12.09 -0.68
N PRO A 256 -38.05 11.20 -0.50
CA PRO A 256 -37.69 10.62 0.79
C PRO A 256 -37.19 11.68 1.78
N ASP A 257 -37.49 11.52 3.08
CA ASP A 257 -37.06 12.44 4.14
C ASP A 257 -35.62 12.20 4.66
N GLY A 258 -34.85 11.37 3.96
CA GLY A 258 -33.43 11.10 4.19
C GLY A 258 -32.78 10.29 3.05
N THR A 259 -31.58 9.77 3.30
CA THR A 259 -30.64 9.23 2.28
C THR A 259 -31.19 8.02 1.54
N VAL A 260 -31.22 8.03 0.20
CA VAL A 260 -31.45 6.82 -0.62
C VAL A 260 -30.11 6.16 -0.92
N ARG A 261 -29.92 4.92 -0.45
CA ARG A 261 -28.66 4.17 -0.59
C ARG A 261 -28.67 3.15 -1.73
N THR A 262 -29.86 2.69 -2.13
CA THR A 262 -30.01 1.65 -3.15
C THR A 262 -31.32 1.84 -3.91
N ILE A 263 -31.30 1.51 -5.20
CA ILE A 263 -32.45 1.56 -6.10
C ILE A 263 -32.46 0.25 -6.89
N VAL A 264 -33.53 -0.55 -6.78
CA VAL A 264 -33.73 -1.78 -7.57
C VAL A 264 -35.00 -1.65 -8.41
N ARG A 265 -34.90 -1.99 -9.70
CA ARG A 265 -36.07 -2.10 -10.57
C ARG A 265 -36.53 -3.55 -10.60
N ARG A 266 -37.79 -3.77 -10.23
CA ARG A 266 -38.42 -5.09 -10.17
C ARG A 266 -38.94 -5.56 -11.54
N ALA A 267 -39.03 -6.88 -11.72
CA ALA A 267 -39.54 -7.55 -12.91
C ALA A 267 -41.02 -7.25 -13.20
N ASN A 268 -41.80 -6.92 -12.17
CA ASN A 268 -43.19 -6.47 -12.32
C ASN A 268 -43.31 -5.03 -12.87
N GLY A 269 -42.23 -4.24 -12.83
CA GLY A 269 -42.15 -2.86 -13.27
C GLY A 269 -41.95 -1.82 -12.15
N ASP A 270 -42.10 -2.21 -10.88
CA ASP A 270 -41.94 -1.31 -9.74
C ASP A 270 -40.48 -0.83 -9.60
N LEU A 271 -40.28 0.36 -9.04
CA LEU A 271 -38.97 0.83 -8.61
C LEU A 271 -38.91 0.89 -7.08
N CYS A 272 -38.10 0.05 -6.47
CA CYS A 272 -37.91 -0.01 -5.02
C CYS A 272 -36.65 0.74 -4.60
N ILE A 273 -36.75 1.47 -3.50
CA ILE A 273 -35.66 2.25 -2.89
C ILE A 273 -35.42 1.76 -1.45
N GLY A 274 -34.16 1.73 -1.05
CA GLY A 274 -33.73 1.44 0.31
C GLY A 274 -32.74 2.49 0.80
N GLY A 275 -32.70 2.76 2.11
CA GLY A 275 -31.78 3.75 2.65
C GLY A 275 -31.96 4.06 4.13
N ASP A 276 -31.90 5.36 4.44
CA ASP A 276 -32.13 5.96 5.75
C ASP A 276 -33.13 7.12 5.62
N PHE A 277 -34.41 6.78 5.52
CA PHE A 277 -35.58 7.67 5.42
C PHE A 277 -36.79 7.03 6.12
N GLU A 278 -37.46 7.75 7.01
CA GLU A 278 -38.70 7.27 7.64
C GLU A 278 -39.88 7.31 6.67
N LYS A 279 -39.87 8.27 5.72
CA LYS A 279 -41.02 8.63 4.88
C LYS A 279 -40.64 8.88 3.43
N VAL A 280 -41.63 8.78 2.55
CA VAL A 280 -41.65 9.43 1.23
C VAL A 280 -42.83 10.41 1.21
N GLY A 281 -42.54 11.71 1.30
CA GLY A 281 -43.55 12.73 1.60
C GLY A 281 -44.25 12.48 2.93
N GLU A 282 -45.58 12.35 2.89
CA GLU A 282 -46.41 12.04 4.07
C GLU A 282 -46.58 10.52 4.32
N LEU A 283 -46.09 9.65 3.43
CA LEU A 283 -46.18 8.19 3.59
C LEU A 283 -45.04 7.69 4.47
N VAL A 284 -45.36 7.13 5.64
CA VAL A 284 -44.38 6.39 6.47
C VAL A 284 -44.07 5.04 5.81
N VAL A 285 -42.78 4.74 5.65
CA VAL A 285 -42.26 3.57 4.93
C VAL A 285 -41.16 2.83 5.67
N ASN A 286 -40.45 3.50 6.61
CA ASN A 286 -39.35 2.96 7.42
C ASN A 286 -38.26 2.26 6.57
N GLN A 287 -37.35 3.06 6.01
CA GLN A 287 -36.12 2.66 5.31
C GLN A 287 -36.30 1.92 3.96
N VAL A 288 -37.52 1.53 3.56
CA VAL A 288 -37.78 0.84 2.27
C VAL A 288 -39.17 1.12 1.69
N ALA A 289 -39.22 1.52 0.41
CA ALA A 289 -40.45 1.85 -0.31
C ALA A 289 -40.40 1.43 -1.78
N CYS A 290 -41.55 1.22 -2.44
CA CYS A 290 -41.60 0.96 -3.88
C CYS A 290 -42.60 1.87 -4.61
N TRP A 291 -42.28 2.27 -5.84
CA TRP A 291 -43.09 3.08 -6.73
C TRP A 291 -43.68 2.21 -7.85
N ASP A 292 -45.01 2.09 -7.91
CA ASP A 292 -45.73 1.21 -8.86
C ASP A 292 -45.95 1.82 -10.27
N GLY A 293 -45.29 2.94 -10.55
CA GLY A 293 -45.56 3.78 -11.73
C GLY A 293 -46.64 4.85 -11.50
N THR A 294 -47.42 4.77 -10.41
CA THR A 294 -48.53 5.69 -10.10
C THR A 294 -48.61 6.14 -8.64
N ALA A 295 -48.11 5.35 -7.69
CA ALA A 295 -48.09 5.64 -6.27
C ALA A 295 -46.85 5.04 -5.57
N TRP A 296 -46.41 5.69 -4.49
CA TRP A 296 -45.45 5.13 -3.54
C TRP A 296 -46.18 4.19 -2.57
N GLN A 297 -45.56 3.06 -2.23
CA GLN A 297 -46.07 2.03 -1.33
C GLN A 297 -45.02 1.68 -0.25
N ALA A 298 -45.48 1.48 0.98
CA ALA A 298 -44.67 0.97 2.09
C ALA A 298 -44.63 -0.56 2.08
N LEU A 299 -43.47 -1.15 2.38
CA LEU A 299 -43.31 -2.61 2.42
C LEU A 299 -43.46 -3.12 3.86
N GLY A 300 -44.72 -3.36 4.25
CA GLY A 300 -45.10 -3.81 5.58
C GLY A 300 -44.85 -2.72 6.63
N ASP A 301 -44.24 -3.09 7.76
CA ASP A 301 -43.76 -2.14 8.77
C ASP A 301 -42.34 -1.58 8.45
N GLY A 302 -41.74 -1.98 7.32
CA GLY A 302 -40.38 -1.60 6.91
C GLY A 302 -39.26 -2.19 7.79
N MET A 303 -38.14 -1.49 7.92
CA MET A 303 -36.94 -1.95 8.63
C MET A 303 -36.58 -1.12 9.87
N THR A 304 -35.82 -1.73 10.79
CA THR A 304 -35.39 -1.16 12.08
C THR A 304 -34.08 -0.35 12.02
N GLY A 305 -33.42 -0.32 10.87
CA GLY A 305 -32.12 0.31 10.63
C GLY A 305 -31.85 0.42 9.12
N PHE A 306 -30.71 0.98 8.73
CA PHE A 306 -30.48 1.37 7.33
C PHE A 306 -30.52 0.16 6.38
N VAL A 307 -31.12 0.34 5.21
CA VAL A 307 -31.03 -0.59 4.07
C VAL A 307 -29.95 -0.05 3.14
N ASN A 308 -28.81 -0.74 3.05
CA ASN A 308 -27.69 -0.34 2.20
C ASN A 308 -27.82 -0.92 0.78
N VAL A 309 -28.46 -2.09 0.64
CA VAL A 309 -28.61 -2.80 -0.65
C VAL A 309 -29.95 -3.54 -0.74
N LEU A 310 -30.57 -3.47 -1.92
CA LEU A 310 -31.73 -4.27 -2.32
C LEU A 310 -31.36 -5.12 -3.54
N LEU A 311 -31.85 -6.36 -3.60
CA LEU A 311 -31.73 -7.26 -4.74
C LEU A 311 -33.06 -7.97 -4.96
N GLU A 312 -33.62 -7.94 -6.18
CA GLU A 312 -34.66 -8.88 -6.57
C GLU A 312 -34.01 -10.11 -7.23
N ARG A 313 -34.43 -11.30 -6.81
CA ARG A 313 -33.96 -12.60 -7.32
C ARG A 313 -34.79 -13.09 -8.51
N GLU A 314 -34.29 -14.06 -9.28
CA GLU A 314 -35.00 -14.61 -10.47
C GLU A 314 -36.39 -15.19 -10.16
N ASP A 315 -36.63 -15.65 -8.92
CA ASP A 315 -37.95 -16.13 -8.46
C ASP A 315 -38.92 -15.01 -8.05
N GLY A 316 -38.44 -13.76 -7.97
CA GLY A 316 -39.20 -12.57 -7.61
C GLY A 316 -39.14 -12.20 -6.12
N ASP A 317 -38.35 -12.90 -5.31
CA ASP A 317 -38.13 -12.52 -3.91
C ASP A 317 -37.27 -11.25 -3.84
N LEU A 318 -37.69 -10.28 -3.01
CA LEU A 318 -36.91 -9.07 -2.75
C LEU A 318 -36.10 -9.25 -1.46
N ILE A 319 -34.78 -9.19 -1.58
CA ILE A 319 -33.81 -9.30 -0.50
C ILE A 319 -33.30 -7.91 -0.12
N ALA A 320 -33.11 -7.67 1.16
CA ALA A 320 -32.48 -6.47 1.70
C ALA A 320 -31.22 -6.82 2.51
N GLY A 321 -30.20 -5.97 2.43
CA GLY A 321 -29.02 -5.96 3.27
C GLY A 321 -28.76 -4.56 3.83
N GLY A 322 -28.16 -4.46 5.02
CA GLY A 322 -27.80 -3.18 5.60
C GLY A 322 -27.32 -3.30 7.05
N THR A 323 -27.82 -2.43 7.92
CA THR A 323 -27.48 -2.37 9.36
C THR A 323 -28.67 -2.63 10.29
N PHE A 324 -29.85 -2.92 9.73
CA PHE A 324 -31.05 -3.30 10.48
C PHE A 324 -30.89 -4.61 11.26
N VAL A 325 -31.84 -4.87 12.16
CA VAL A 325 -31.85 -6.02 13.06
C VAL A 325 -33.27 -6.52 13.26
N PHE A 326 -33.51 -7.81 13.04
CA PHE A 326 -34.72 -8.49 13.49
C PHE A 326 -34.58 -8.92 14.96
N ILE A 327 -35.62 -8.72 15.76
CA ILE A 327 -35.63 -9.13 17.17
C ILE A 327 -36.35 -10.48 17.28
N THR A 328 -35.57 -11.55 17.44
CA THR A 328 -36.11 -12.92 17.53
C THR A 328 -36.50 -13.34 18.94
N ASP A 329 -35.87 -12.77 19.97
CA ASP A 329 -36.26 -12.95 21.37
C ASP A 329 -35.94 -11.70 22.22
N PHE A 330 -36.98 -11.07 22.76
CA PHE A 330 -36.88 -9.89 23.63
C PHE A 330 -36.43 -10.21 25.05
N ASP A 331 -36.64 -11.44 25.56
CA ASP A 331 -36.32 -11.81 26.95
C ASP A 331 -34.85 -12.23 27.10
N THR A 332 -34.21 -12.69 26.02
CA THR A 332 -32.76 -12.96 25.96
C THR A 332 -31.95 -11.84 25.32
N GLY A 333 -32.58 -10.96 24.53
CA GLY A 333 -31.89 -9.92 23.75
C GLY A 333 -31.21 -10.47 22.50
N ASP A 334 -31.75 -11.54 21.91
CA ASP A 334 -31.18 -12.20 20.74
C ASP A 334 -31.53 -11.44 19.46
N TYR A 335 -30.65 -10.50 19.11
CA TYR A 335 -30.67 -9.69 17.90
C TYR A 335 -30.16 -10.50 16.70
N LEU A 336 -30.92 -10.56 15.61
CA LEU A 336 -30.62 -11.43 14.47
C LEU A 336 -30.72 -10.73 13.11
N ALA A 337 -29.74 -11.03 12.24
CA ALA A 337 -29.64 -10.69 10.82
C ALA A 337 -29.80 -9.21 10.41
N SER A 338 -28.75 -8.70 9.76
CA SER A 338 -28.82 -7.51 8.89
C SER A 338 -29.00 -7.91 7.41
N LEU A 339 -29.76 -9.00 7.21
CA LEU A 339 -30.14 -9.60 5.92
C LEU A 339 -31.60 -10.06 6.03
N GLY A 340 -32.47 -9.60 5.14
CA GLY A 340 -33.92 -9.84 5.21
C GLY A 340 -34.53 -10.20 3.86
N ILE A 341 -35.67 -10.89 3.89
CA ILE A 341 -36.44 -11.32 2.72
C ILE A 341 -37.90 -10.85 2.84
N TRP A 342 -38.48 -10.38 1.73
CA TRP A 342 -39.86 -9.90 1.67
C TRP A 342 -40.82 -11.00 1.22
N ASP A 343 -41.70 -11.46 2.12
CA ASP A 343 -42.66 -12.56 1.85
C ASP A 343 -43.88 -12.17 0.97
N GLY A 344 -43.95 -10.89 0.58
CA GLY A 344 -45.13 -10.30 -0.08
C GLY A 344 -46.03 -9.49 0.86
N THR A 345 -45.86 -9.63 2.18
CA THR A 345 -46.63 -8.95 3.24
C THR A 345 -45.80 -8.47 4.43
N SER A 346 -44.70 -9.14 4.75
CA SER A 346 -43.76 -8.82 5.84
C SER A 346 -42.30 -9.04 5.43
N TRP A 347 -41.39 -8.44 6.19
CA TRP A 347 -39.96 -8.73 6.14
C TRP A 347 -39.60 -9.79 7.19
N GLU A 348 -38.98 -10.88 6.76
CA GLU A 348 -38.45 -11.94 7.63
C GLU A 348 -36.90 -11.99 7.60
N SER A 349 -36.31 -12.58 8.63
CA SER A 349 -34.86 -12.77 8.77
C SER A 349 -34.35 -13.88 7.86
N LEU A 350 -33.48 -13.56 6.88
CA LEU A 350 -32.98 -14.55 5.93
C LEU A 350 -31.80 -15.34 6.51
N ALA A 351 -31.97 -16.66 6.64
CA ALA A 351 -30.93 -17.62 7.03
C ALA A 351 -30.11 -17.27 8.31
N ASN A 352 -30.69 -16.49 9.23
CA ASN A 352 -30.01 -15.90 10.40
C ASN A 352 -28.95 -14.81 10.09
N GLY A 353 -28.74 -14.45 8.82
CA GLY A 353 -27.89 -13.34 8.39
C GLY A 353 -26.42 -13.40 8.85
N VAL A 354 -25.86 -12.22 9.14
CA VAL A 354 -24.43 -11.99 9.44
C VAL A 354 -24.20 -11.54 10.89
N GLU A 355 -23.01 -11.81 11.45
CA GLU A 355 -22.62 -11.43 12.82
C GLU A 355 -21.14 -10.98 12.89
N ASN A 356 -20.86 -9.92 13.68
CA ASN A 356 -19.53 -9.34 13.82
C ASN A 356 -19.33 -8.57 15.14
N GLY A 357 -20.05 -8.95 16.20
CA GLY A 357 -19.98 -8.28 17.50
C GLY A 357 -20.63 -6.90 17.53
N PHE A 358 -19.90 -5.85 17.09
CA PHE A 358 -20.31 -4.45 17.26
C PHE A 358 -20.87 -3.77 16.00
N ILE A 359 -20.48 -4.20 14.80
CA ILE A 359 -20.99 -3.63 13.53
C ILE A 359 -21.27 -4.77 12.56
N ASN A 360 -22.56 -5.06 12.36
CA ASN A 360 -23.05 -5.90 11.28
C ASN A 360 -23.48 -4.96 10.15
N ASP A 361 -22.87 -5.10 8.97
CA ASP A 361 -23.17 -4.26 7.81
C ASP A 361 -23.06 -5.09 6.53
N VAL A 362 -24.19 -5.24 5.82
CA VAL A 362 -24.27 -5.88 4.49
C VAL A 362 -24.42 -4.78 3.44
N ARG A 363 -23.48 -4.71 2.50
CA ARG A 363 -23.40 -3.67 1.46
C ARG A 363 -23.56 -4.19 0.04
N ALA A 364 -23.19 -5.45 -0.19
CA ALA A 364 -23.27 -6.10 -1.50
C ALA A 364 -24.15 -7.35 -1.43
N LEU A 365 -24.99 -7.54 -2.45
CA LEU A 365 -25.76 -8.74 -2.71
C LEU A 365 -25.68 -9.07 -4.21
N ALA A 366 -25.48 -10.33 -4.55
CA ALA A 366 -25.55 -10.82 -5.93
C ALA A 366 -26.10 -12.26 -5.95
N GLU A 367 -26.95 -12.57 -6.92
CA GLU A 367 -27.45 -13.94 -7.14
C GLU A 367 -26.53 -14.69 -8.13
N GLY A 368 -26.28 -15.97 -7.85
CA GLY A 368 -25.51 -16.87 -8.70
C GLY A 368 -26.38 -17.73 -9.63
N PRO A 369 -25.75 -18.44 -10.59
CA PRO A 369 -26.44 -19.14 -11.67
C PRO A 369 -27.23 -20.40 -11.24
N GLN A 370 -27.25 -20.73 -9.95
CA GLN A 370 -28.05 -21.81 -9.35
C GLN A 370 -29.09 -21.26 -8.36
N GLY A 371 -29.21 -19.94 -8.22
CA GLY A 371 -30.05 -19.28 -7.22
C GLY A 371 -29.39 -19.15 -5.85
N GLU A 372 -28.06 -19.32 -5.75
CA GLU A 372 -27.33 -19.01 -4.51
C GLU A 372 -27.21 -17.49 -4.31
N LEU A 373 -27.16 -17.04 -3.06
CA LEU A 373 -26.98 -15.62 -2.73
C LEU A 373 -25.55 -15.38 -2.21
N TYR A 374 -24.80 -14.52 -2.89
CA TYR A 374 -23.52 -14.01 -2.42
C TYR A 374 -23.76 -12.72 -1.63
N VAL A 375 -23.19 -12.65 -0.42
CA VAL A 375 -23.42 -11.58 0.56
C VAL A 375 -22.08 -10.98 0.94
N GLY A 376 -21.94 -9.66 0.81
CA GLY A 376 -20.70 -8.92 1.09
C GLY A 376 -20.93 -7.71 1.99
N GLY A 377 -19.93 -7.36 2.81
CA GLY A 377 -20.00 -6.19 3.68
C GLY A 377 -18.89 -6.16 4.74
N THR A 378 -19.16 -5.51 5.87
CA THR A 378 -18.31 -5.57 7.07
C THR A 378 -18.93 -6.53 8.07
N PHE A 379 -18.54 -7.81 7.98
CA PHE A 379 -18.91 -8.84 8.95
C PHE A 379 -17.81 -9.91 9.11
N GLY A 380 -17.73 -10.56 10.27
CA GLY A 380 -16.75 -11.62 10.54
C GLY A 380 -17.30 -13.03 10.35
N MET A 381 -18.58 -13.23 10.69
CA MET A 381 -19.27 -14.52 10.75
C MET A 381 -20.64 -14.46 10.06
N VAL A 382 -21.19 -15.61 9.73
CA VAL A 382 -22.54 -15.79 9.19
C VAL A 382 -23.28 -16.94 9.88
N GLY A 383 -24.60 -16.89 9.89
CA GLY A 383 -25.47 -17.82 10.61
C GLY A 383 -25.41 -17.64 12.13
N LYS A 384 -26.03 -18.57 12.87
CA LYS A 384 -25.96 -18.61 14.36
C LYS A 384 -25.91 -20.04 14.89
N ASN A 385 -25.53 -20.17 16.17
CA ASN A 385 -25.49 -21.43 16.91
C ASN A 385 -24.69 -22.52 16.15
N ALA A 386 -25.33 -23.63 15.77
CA ALA A 386 -24.69 -24.73 15.03
C ALA A 386 -24.47 -24.45 13.52
N GLN A 387 -24.77 -23.24 13.06
CA GLN A 387 -24.47 -22.71 11.72
C GLN A 387 -23.53 -21.48 11.77
N ASN A 388 -22.98 -21.13 12.93
CA ASN A 388 -22.03 -20.02 13.03
C ASN A 388 -20.73 -20.39 12.29
N LEU A 389 -20.46 -19.67 11.20
CA LEU A 389 -19.34 -19.88 10.29
C LEU A 389 -18.53 -18.59 10.17
N ALA A 390 -17.22 -18.65 10.44
CA ALA A 390 -16.30 -17.57 10.11
C ALA A 390 -16.21 -17.46 8.57
N ALA A 391 -16.53 -16.28 8.03
CA ALA A 391 -16.60 -16.04 6.58
C ALA A 391 -15.88 -14.77 6.14
N ARG A 392 -15.63 -13.82 7.06
CA ARG A 392 -14.82 -12.60 6.85
C ARG A 392 -15.19 -11.85 5.56
N HIS A 393 -16.17 -10.96 5.69
CA HIS A 393 -16.56 -9.93 4.72
C HIS A 393 -17.24 -10.43 3.43
N ILE A 394 -17.23 -11.74 3.13
CA ILE A 394 -17.97 -12.35 2.01
C ILE A 394 -18.42 -13.78 2.31
N ALA A 395 -19.64 -14.15 1.90
CA ALA A 395 -20.19 -15.50 2.07
C ALA A 395 -21.13 -15.89 0.92
N ARG A 396 -21.31 -17.20 0.69
CA ARG A 396 -22.29 -17.80 -0.23
C ARG A 396 -23.35 -18.55 0.56
N LEU A 397 -24.62 -18.24 0.31
CA LEU A 397 -25.80 -18.86 0.90
C LEU A 397 -26.53 -19.74 -0.13
N ASP A 398 -26.67 -21.02 0.17
CA ASP A 398 -27.33 -22.03 -0.66
C ASP A 398 -28.61 -22.51 0.05
N GLY A 399 -29.74 -21.86 -0.29
CA GLY A 399 -30.99 -21.96 0.46
C GLY A 399 -30.85 -21.39 1.88
N GLU A 400 -30.76 -22.27 2.88
CA GLU A 400 -30.47 -21.92 4.29
C GLU A 400 -29.01 -22.21 4.69
N THR A 401 -28.18 -22.76 3.78
CA THR A 401 -26.84 -23.28 4.11
C THR A 401 -25.76 -22.25 3.80
N TRP A 402 -25.05 -21.78 4.83
CA TRP A 402 -23.92 -20.88 4.67
C TRP A 402 -22.63 -21.61 4.26
N SER A 403 -21.84 -20.95 3.42
CA SER A 403 -20.48 -21.35 3.01
C SER A 403 -19.58 -20.12 2.89
N ALA A 404 -18.31 -20.25 3.29
CA ALA A 404 -17.30 -19.21 3.17
C ALA A 404 -16.54 -19.36 1.84
N LEU A 405 -16.09 -18.25 1.26
CA LEU A 405 -15.23 -18.26 0.08
C LEU A 405 -13.77 -18.33 0.56
N GLY A 406 -13.31 -19.55 0.84
CA GLY A 406 -12.00 -19.80 1.44
C GLY A 406 -11.89 -19.12 2.82
N ASP A 407 -10.75 -18.48 3.07
CA ASP A 407 -10.50 -17.70 4.28
C ASP A 407 -11.05 -16.24 4.21
N GLY A 408 -11.94 -15.95 3.26
CA GLY A 408 -12.62 -14.64 3.10
C GLY A 408 -11.69 -13.49 2.70
N LEU A 409 -12.08 -12.24 2.97
CA LEU A 409 -11.26 -11.06 2.68
C LEU A 409 -10.63 -10.48 3.96
N SER A 410 -9.43 -9.92 3.87
CA SER A 410 -8.73 -9.31 5.01
C SER A 410 -7.72 -8.24 4.57
N ASN A 411 -7.09 -7.56 5.52
CA ASN A 411 -5.89 -6.76 5.24
C ASN A 411 -4.62 -7.54 5.56
N SER A 412 -3.59 -7.35 4.73
CA SER A 412 -2.23 -7.84 5.00
C SER A 412 -1.69 -7.25 6.30
N VAL A 413 -0.79 -8.00 6.95
CA VAL A 413 -0.09 -7.54 8.15
C VAL A 413 0.71 -6.28 7.80
N GLY A 414 0.47 -5.17 8.52
CA GLY A 414 1.12 -3.89 8.27
C GLY A 414 0.50 -3.00 7.18
N ALA A 415 -0.52 -3.47 6.44
CA ALA A 415 -1.06 -2.73 5.29
C ALA A 415 -1.78 -1.42 5.67
N VAL A 416 -1.32 -0.28 5.15
CA VAL A 416 -1.86 1.06 5.40
C VAL A 416 -3.03 1.38 4.45
N LEU A 417 -4.03 0.50 4.39
CA LEU A 417 -5.27 0.68 3.61
C LEU A 417 -6.46 1.20 4.42
N GLY A 418 -6.30 1.40 5.73
CA GLY A 418 -7.38 1.82 6.63
C GLY A 418 -7.97 0.69 7.47
N SER A 419 -8.89 1.04 8.38
CA SER A 419 -9.29 0.18 9.51
C SER A 419 -10.60 -0.60 9.32
N VAL A 420 -11.40 -0.30 8.29
CA VAL A 420 -12.71 -0.92 8.07
C VAL A 420 -12.68 -1.77 6.80
N VAL A 421 -12.20 -3.00 6.93
CA VAL A 421 -12.26 -4.01 5.85
C VAL A 421 -13.72 -4.29 5.50
N GLY A 422 -14.00 -4.50 4.22
CA GLY A 422 -15.31 -4.92 3.76
C GLY A 422 -15.46 -5.05 2.25
N THR A 423 -16.41 -5.88 1.84
CA THR A 423 -16.86 -5.97 0.44
C THR A 423 -17.95 -4.92 0.21
N ASN A 424 -17.74 -3.98 -0.71
CA ASN A 424 -18.74 -2.97 -1.06
C ASN A 424 -19.52 -3.35 -2.33
N ALA A 425 -18.89 -4.09 -3.26
CA ALA A 425 -19.53 -4.57 -4.49
C ALA A 425 -19.19 -6.05 -4.78
N ILE A 426 -20.14 -6.76 -5.38
CA ILE A 426 -19.98 -8.13 -5.87
C ILE A 426 -20.56 -8.21 -7.29
N LEU A 427 -19.84 -8.87 -8.20
CA LEU A 427 -20.40 -9.42 -9.44
C LEU A 427 -20.28 -10.94 -9.41
N VAL A 428 -21.29 -11.64 -9.91
CA VAL A 428 -21.29 -13.10 -10.13
C VAL A 428 -21.63 -13.34 -11.58
N ASP A 429 -21.15 -14.44 -12.16
CA ASP A 429 -21.46 -14.79 -13.54
C ASP A 429 -22.09 -16.17 -13.76
N ASN A 430 -22.46 -16.42 -15.02
CA ASN A 430 -23.16 -17.61 -15.47
C ASN A 430 -22.38 -18.94 -15.26
N PHE A 431 -21.11 -18.88 -14.86
CA PHE A 431 -20.28 -20.03 -14.51
C PHE A 431 -20.05 -20.17 -12.99
N GLY A 432 -20.47 -19.18 -12.20
CA GLY A 432 -20.26 -19.11 -10.75
C GLY A 432 -18.97 -18.42 -10.33
N SER A 433 -18.25 -17.79 -11.26
CA SER A 433 -17.10 -16.94 -10.97
C SER A 433 -17.55 -15.67 -10.25
N VAL A 434 -16.84 -15.26 -9.20
CA VAL A 434 -17.23 -14.12 -8.35
C VAL A 434 -16.13 -13.07 -8.34
N VAL A 435 -16.46 -11.83 -8.69
CA VAL A 435 -15.61 -10.67 -8.48
C VAL A 435 -16.07 -9.97 -7.22
N ALA A 436 -15.21 -9.87 -6.21
CA ALA A 436 -15.46 -9.12 -4.99
C ALA A 436 -14.57 -7.87 -4.98
N ALA A 437 -15.16 -6.72 -4.63
CA ALA A 437 -14.42 -5.46 -4.55
C ALA A 437 -14.88 -4.61 -3.34
N GLY A 438 -13.98 -3.79 -2.82
CA GLY A 438 -14.16 -3.15 -1.52
C GLY A 438 -12.89 -2.49 -1.00
N LEU A 439 -12.69 -2.57 0.32
CA LEU A 439 -11.46 -2.19 1.02
C LEU A 439 -10.83 -3.45 1.63
N PHE A 440 -9.75 -3.94 1.03
CA PHE A 440 -8.96 -5.11 1.49
C PHE A 440 -7.61 -5.20 0.76
N SER A 441 -6.66 -5.96 1.31
CA SER A 441 -5.36 -6.29 0.65
C SER A 441 -5.12 -7.79 0.45
N ASN A 442 -5.93 -8.65 1.05
CA ASN A 442 -5.88 -10.10 0.90
C ASN A 442 -7.27 -10.66 0.57
N ALA A 443 -7.30 -11.66 -0.32
CA ALA A 443 -8.44 -12.52 -0.57
C ALA A 443 -8.00 -13.98 -0.39
N GLY A 444 -8.39 -14.61 0.73
CA GLY A 444 -7.73 -15.81 1.24
C GLY A 444 -6.22 -15.60 1.35
N ASP A 445 -5.45 -16.53 0.79
CA ASP A 445 -3.98 -16.49 0.73
C ASP A 445 -3.43 -15.64 -0.44
N ALA A 446 -4.31 -15.02 -1.26
CA ALA A 446 -3.89 -14.20 -2.39
C ALA A 446 -3.78 -12.72 -2.00
N PHE A 447 -2.59 -12.14 -2.17
CA PHE A 447 -2.38 -10.69 -2.05
C PHE A 447 -3.06 -9.96 -3.22
N ALA A 448 -4.18 -9.30 -2.93
CA ALA A 448 -5.09 -8.71 -3.90
C ALA A 448 -5.70 -7.42 -3.32
N ILE A 449 -5.33 -6.26 -3.88
CA ILE A 449 -5.77 -4.97 -3.34
C ILE A 449 -7.09 -4.51 -3.97
N ASN A 450 -8.11 -4.37 -3.13
CA ASN A 450 -9.43 -3.80 -3.38
C ASN A 450 -10.32 -4.47 -4.45
N ALA A 451 -9.78 -5.39 -5.27
CA ALA A 451 -10.55 -6.24 -6.18
C ALA A 451 -9.89 -7.63 -6.33
N ALA A 452 -10.69 -8.68 -6.19
CA ALA A 452 -10.26 -10.09 -6.28
C ALA A 452 -11.28 -10.95 -7.02
N LEU A 453 -10.79 -12.04 -7.62
CA LEU A 453 -11.57 -13.02 -8.38
C LEU A 453 -11.56 -14.36 -7.65
N TRP A 454 -12.75 -14.94 -7.42
CA TRP A 454 -12.93 -16.28 -6.86
C TRP A 454 -13.42 -17.23 -7.95
N GLU A 455 -12.62 -18.25 -8.24
CA GLU A 455 -12.94 -19.33 -9.17
C GLU A 455 -12.36 -20.66 -8.68
N ASN A 456 -12.98 -21.79 -9.03
CA ASN A 456 -12.45 -23.14 -8.78
C ASN A 456 -12.06 -23.41 -7.30
N GLU A 457 -12.81 -22.85 -6.35
CA GLU A 457 -12.56 -22.91 -4.89
C GLU A 457 -11.28 -22.17 -4.43
N SER A 458 -10.77 -21.19 -5.19
CA SER A 458 -9.60 -20.37 -4.85
C SER A 458 -9.80 -18.89 -5.18
N TRP A 459 -9.12 -18.02 -4.44
CA TRP A 459 -8.98 -16.59 -4.75
C TRP A 459 -7.77 -16.32 -5.65
N SER A 460 -7.85 -15.23 -6.42
CA SER A 460 -6.76 -14.65 -7.20
C SER A 460 -6.87 -13.12 -7.26
N ALA A 461 -5.75 -12.44 -7.45
CA ALA A 461 -5.72 -11.00 -7.67
C ALA A 461 -6.15 -10.65 -9.09
N ILE A 462 -6.86 -9.53 -9.26
CA ILE A 462 -7.15 -8.96 -10.58
C ILE A 462 -6.00 -8.01 -10.92
N SER A 463 -4.97 -8.54 -11.60
CA SER A 463 -3.66 -7.90 -11.79
C SER A 463 -3.03 -8.24 -13.13
N ASP A 464 -2.25 -7.32 -13.70
CA ASP A 464 -1.59 -7.48 -15.02
C ASP A 464 -0.72 -8.75 -15.06
N GLU A 465 -1.08 -9.69 -15.94
CA GLU A 465 -0.41 -11.00 -16.10
C GLU A 465 1.07 -10.92 -16.53
N ASN A 466 1.53 -9.78 -17.04
CA ASN A 466 2.91 -9.55 -17.47
C ASN A 466 3.66 -8.53 -16.59
N ALA A 467 3.05 -8.00 -15.54
CA ALA A 467 3.67 -6.99 -14.68
C ALA A 467 4.43 -7.61 -13.49
N THR A 468 5.70 -7.24 -13.35
CA THR A 468 6.45 -7.44 -12.10
C THR A 468 5.93 -6.51 -11.02
N TYR A 469 5.52 -7.03 -9.86
CA TYR A 469 5.17 -6.23 -8.69
C TYR A 469 6.18 -6.51 -7.56
N LEU A 470 6.88 -5.49 -7.09
CA LEU A 470 7.98 -5.60 -6.12
C LEU A 470 7.67 -4.97 -4.76
N GLY A 471 6.52 -4.29 -4.58
CA GLY A 471 6.12 -3.72 -3.30
C GLY A 471 5.90 -4.78 -2.21
N LEU A 472 6.03 -4.36 -0.95
CA LEU A 472 5.71 -5.17 0.23
C LEU A 472 4.52 -4.53 0.94
N GLY A 473 3.43 -5.28 1.13
CA GLY A 473 2.15 -4.77 1.65
C GLY A 473 2.13 -4.44 3.15
N GLY A 474 3.25 -3.97 3.71
CA GLY A 474 3.42 -3.70 5.14
C GLY A 474 4.72 -2.93 5.43
N LEU A 475 5.03 -2.76 6.72
CA LEU A 475 6.16 -1.96 7.19
C LEU A 475 7.49 -2.66 6.89
N ILE A 476 8.44 -1.95 6.28
CA ILE A 476 9.86 -2.37 6.19
C ILE A 476 10.68 -1.55 7.19
N ASN A 477 11.30 -2.22 8.16
CA ASN A 477 12.16 -1.58 9.17
C ASN A 477 13.65 -1.62 8.77
N VAL A 478 14.06 -2.63 8.02
CA VAL A 478 15.46 -2.84 7.65
C VAL A 478 15.59 -3.51 6.30
N MET A 479 16.61 -3.11 5.53
CA MET A 479 17.03 -3.77 4.31
C MET A 479 18.55 -3.92 4.30
N GLU A 480 19.05 -4.99 3.67
CA GLU A 480 20.48 -5.31 3.59
C GLU A 480 20.86 -5.82 2.20
N VAL A 481 22.05 -5.48 1.71
CA VAL A 481 22.57 -5.96 0.40
C VAL A 481 23.59 -7.07 0.62
N ALA A 482 23.35 -8.25 0.05
CA ALA A 482 24.34 -9.32 0.03
C ALA A 482 25.37 -9.13 -1.09
N ALA A 483 26.55 -9.72 -0.92
CA ALA A 483 27.66 -9.65 -1.88
C ALA A 483 27.40 -10.34 -3.25
N ASP A 484 26.20 -10.92 -3.47
CA ASP A 484 25.73 -11.41 -4.76
C ASP A 484 24.74 -10.45 -5.47
N GLY A 485 24.48 -9.27 -4.87
CA GLY A 485 23.50 -8.28 -5.32
C GLY A 485 22.08 -8.51 -4.84
N SER A 486 21.79 -9.58 -4.08
CA SER A 486 20.45 -9.79 -3.52
C SER A 486 20.15 -8.75 -2.43
N ILE A 487 18.93 -8.21 -2.44
CA ILE A 487 18.42 -7.38 -1.35
C ILE A 487 17.61 -8.25 -0.41
N TYR A 488 17.87 -8.17 0.89
CA TYR A 488 17.04 -8.74 1.93
C TYR A 488 16.22 -7.61 2.55
N ALA A 489 14.93 -7.82 2.76
CA ALA A 489 14.05 -6.86 3.43
C ALA A 489 13.31 -7.54 4.59
N ALA A 490 13.18 -6.83 5.70
CA ALA A 490 12.48 -7.32 6.88
C ALA A 490 11.80 -6.19 7.66
N GLY A 491 10.74 -6.53 8.38
CA GLY A 491 9.91 -5.54 9.05
C GLY A 491 8.67 -6.18 9.68
N TYR A 492 7.49 -5.65 9.37
CA TYR A 492 6.20 -6.20 9.79
C TYR A 492 5.25 -6.31 8.59
N PHE A 493 5.31 -7.46 7.91
CA PHE A 493 4.55 -7.78 6.69
C PHE A 493 4.32 -9.29 6.56
N SER A 494 3.26 -9.69 5.83
CA SER A 494 2.99 -11.11 5.49
C SER A 494 3.24 -11.46 4.01
N HIS A 495 3.46 -10.45 3.15
CA HIS A 495 3.66 -10.63 1.71
C HIS A 495 4.76 -9.71 1.14
N ALA A 496 5.53 -10.22 0.17
CA ALA A 496 6.49 -9.46 -0.62
C ALA A 496 6.32 -9.77 -2.11
N GLY A 497 5.99 -8.76 -2.92
CA GLY A 497 5.70 -8.93 -4.36
C GLY A 497 4.61 -9.95 -4.68
N GLY A 498 3.63 -10.11 -3.79
CA GLY A 498 2.58 -11.14 -3.89
C GLY A 498 2.97 -12.56 -3.45
N VAL A 499 4.22 -12.78 -3.00
CA VAL A 499 4.67 -14.05 -2.39
C VAL A 499 4.43 -14.01 -0.89
N GLU A 500 3.84 -15.07 -0.32
CA GLU A 500 3.73 -15.29 1.14
C GLU A 500 5.12 -15.28 1.78
N ALA A 501 5.37 -14.30 2.65
CA ALA A 501 6.67 -14.10 3.30
C ALA A 501 6.50 -13.44 4.66
N GLU A 502 6.54 -14.23 5.74
CA GLU A 502 6.37 -13.77 7.11
C GLU A 502 7.57 -12.94 7.60
N ASN A 503 7.42 -11.62 7.54
CA ASN A 503 8.26 -10.56 8.11
C ASN A 503 9.72 -10.50 7.62
N VAL A 504 10.13 -11.38 6.70
CA VAL A 504 11.46 -11.38 6.06
C VAL A 504 11.46 -12.07 4.69
N ALA A 505 12.00 -11.38 3.68
CA ALA A 505 12.09 -11.84 2.29
C ALA A 505 13.43 -11.46 1.63
N ARG A 506 13.78 -12.12 0.52
CA ARG A 506 14.95 -11.83 -0.33
C ARG A 506 14.50 -11.52 -1.76
N LEU A 507 14.86 -10.37 -2.29
CA LEU A 507 14.74 -10.02 -3.70
C LEU A 507 15.95 -10.56 -4.45
N GLY A 508 15.71 -11.51 -5.35
CA GLY A 508 16.69 -12.05 -6.28
C GLY A 508 16.31 -11.75 -7.74
N ALA A 509 17.08 -12.31 -8.68
CA ALA A 509 16.90 -12.09 -10.12
C ALA A 509 15.55 -12.55 -10.71
N ASN A 510 14.71 -13.24 -9.94
CA ASN A 510 13.38 -13.71 -10.33
C ASN A 510 12.24 -13.06 -9.51
N GLY A 511 12.52 -12.01 -8.72
CA GLY A 511 11.58 -11.43 -7.75
C GLY A 511 11.84 -11.89 -6.32
N TRP A 512 10.80 -11.82 -5.48
CA TRP A 512 10.88 -12.10 -4.05
C TRP A 512 10.84 -13.60 -3.70
N GLU A 513 11.67 -14.00 -2.74
CA GLU A 513 11.79 -15.35 -2.19
C GLU A 513 11.62 -15.30 -0.65
N ALA A 514 10.77 -16.17 -0.09
CA ALA A 514 10.56 -16.26 1.35
C ALA A 514 11.68 -17.05 2.07
N LEU A 515 12.13 -16.57 3.24
CA LEU A 515 13.16 -17.26 4.04
C LEU A 515 12.54 -18.35 4.91
N GLY A 516 12.16 -19.47 4.27
CA GLY A 516 11.54 -20.62 4.92
C GLY A 516 10.13 -20.29 5.40
N THR A 517 9.84 -20.48 6.69
CA THR A 517 8.58 -20.06 7.31
C THR A 517 8.63 -18.64 7.89
N GLY A 518 9.63 -17.84 7.48
CA GLY A 518 9.83 -16.48 7.98
C GLY A 518 10.03 -16.39 9.50
N LEU A 519 9.63 -15.26 10.07
CA LEU A 519 9.72 -14.91 11.49
C LEU A 519 8.34 -14.44 11.98
N ASN A 520 7.91 -14.85 13.17
CA ASN A 520 6.53 -14.66 13.67
C ASN A 520 6.30 -13.35 14.45
N GLY A 521 6.97 -12.29 14.06
CA GLY A 521 6.92 -10.99 14.73
C GLY A 521 7.88 -10.00 14.06
N ALA A 522 7.69 -8.71 14.34
CA ALA A 522 8.42 -7.64 13.66
C ALA A 522 9.94 -7.80 13.77
N VAL A 523 10.64 -7.64 12.65
CA VAL A 523 12.11 -7.56 12.59
C VAL A 523 12.50 -6.09 12.63
N PHE A 524 13.43 -5.71 13.50
CA PHE A 524 13.96 -4.34 13.62
C PHE A 524 15.39 -4.21 13.10
N ALA A 525 16.16 -5.30 13.12
CA ALA A 525 17.54 -5.32 12.68
C ALA A 525 17.83 -6.52 11.79
N MET A 526 18.68 -6.31 10.80
CA MET A 526 19.35 -7.35 10.03
C MET A 526 20.84 -7.02 10.00
N ALA A 527 21.67 -8.04 9.75
CA ALA A 527 23.04 -7.85 9.32
C ALA A 527 23.50 -9.06 8.50
N ILE A 528 24.38 -8.85 7.52
CA ILE A 528 25.00 -9.91 6.72
C ILE A 528 26.51 -9.86 6.94
N ASP A 529 27.11 -10.97 7.38
CA ASP A 529 28.56 -11.00 7.59
C ASP A 529 29.36 -11.35 6.32
N ALA A 530 30.69 -11.20 6.41
CA ALA A 530 31.63 -11.50 5.34
C ALA A 530 31.74 -13.01 4.97
N GLN A 531 30.83 -13.86 5.46
CA GLN A 531 30.64 -15.24 5.00
C GLN A 531 29.24 -15.47 4.41
N GLY A 532 28.44 -14.41 4.24
CA GLY A 532 27.07 -14.46 3.72
C GLY A 532 26.05 -15.01 4.73
N ARG A 533 26.37 -15.03 6.04
CA ARG A 533 25.43 -15.47 7.07
C ARG A 533 24.54 -14.28 7.45
N VAL A 534 23.23 -14.46 7.30
CA VAL A 534 22.22 -13.43 7.62
C VAL A 534 21.75 -13.60 9.06
N TYR A 535 21.75 -12.52 9.82
CA TYR A 535 21.27 -12.43 11.20
C TYR A 535 20.07 -11.49 11.26
N ALA A 536 19.06 -11.82 12.06
CA ALA A 536 17.88 -11.00 12.27
C ALA A 536 17.63 -10.76 13.76
N GLY A 537 17.17 -9.55 14.11
CA GLY A 537 16.81 -9.13 15.46
C GLY A 537 15.44 -8.45 15.47
N GLY A 538 14.61 -8.71 16.48
CA GLY A 538 13.25 -8.18 16.52
C GLY A 538 12.39 -8.72 17.67
N ASP A 539 11.07 -8.64 17.52
CA ASP A 539 10.05 -9.10 18.49
C ASP A 539 9.68 -10.58 18.36
N PHE A 540 10.14 -11.28 17.32
CA PHE A 540 9.80 -12.68 17.03
C PHE A 540 10.17 -13.64 18.18
N ALA A 541 9.34 -14.66 18.43
CA ALA A 541 9.48 -15.50 19.62
C ALA A 541 9.07 -16.97 19.41
N ASN A 542 9.91 -17.89 19.88
CA ASN A 542 9.71 -19.34 19.85
C ASN A 542 9.57 -19.93 18.43
N ILE A 543 10.35 -19.42 17.47
CA ILE A 543 10.41 -19.93 16.08
C ILE A 543 10.63 -21.45 16.10
N GLN A 544 9.77 -22.20 15.41
CA GLN A 544 9.86 -23.66 15.36
C GLN A 544 10.69 -24.12 14.14
N PRO A 545 11.48 -25.21 14.24
CA PRO A 545 11.69 -26.07 15.41
C PRO A 545 12.84 -25.62 16.32
N SER A 546 13.51 -24.50 16.03
CA SER A 546 14.79 -24.11 16.66
C SER A 546 14.64 -23.57 18.09
N GLY A 547 13.49 -23.00 18.44
CA GLY A 547 13.27 -22.26 19.68
C GLY A 547 13.93 -20.87 19.69
N ALA A 548 14.27 -20.30 18.53
CA ALA A 548 14.84 -18.96 18.45
C ALA A 548 13.83 -17.89 18.89
N ALA A 549 14.33 -16.84 19.55
CA ALA A 549 13.55 -15.69 20.00
C ALA A 549 14.45 -14.46 20.05
N PHE A 550 13.93 -13.33 19.58
CA PHE A 550 14.50 -11.99 19.53
C PHE A 550 15.81 -11.80 18.73
N PHE A 551 16.61 -12.84 18.56
CA PHE A 551 17.81 -12.87 17.73
C PHE A 551 18.01 -14.26 17.11
N ALA A 552 18.23 -14.31 15.80
CA ALA A 552 18.32 -15.55 15.02
C ALA A 552 19.29 -15.43 13.84
N ARG A 553 19.73 -16.57 13.29
CA ARG A 553 20.53 -16.64 12.06
C ARG A 553 19.88 -17.57 11.04
N TRP A 554 19.83 -17.15 9.78
CA TRP A 554 19.41 -18.00 8.67
C TRP A 554 20.50 -19.02 8.31
N ASN A 555 20.16 -20.31 8.22
CA ASN A 555 21.11 -21.37 7.86
C ASN A 555 21.00 -21.84 6.39
N GLY A 556 20.17 -21.18 5.58
CA GLY A 556 19.82 -21.61 4.22
C GLY A 556 18.56 -22.47 4.10
N ALA A 557 17.94 -22.85 5.22
CA ALA A 557 16.67 -23.62 5.25
C ALA A 557 15.76 -23.29 6.44
N LEU A 558 16.32 -22.88 7.58
CA LEU A 558 15.62 -22.53 8.82
C LEU A 558 16.33 -21.38 9.56
N TRP A 559 15.57 -20.66 10.39
CA TRP A 559 16.09 -19.71 11.36
C TRP A 559 16.53 -20.42 12.65
N GLU A 560 17.81 -20.29 12.99
CA GLU A 560 18.46 -20.94 14.14
C GLU A 560 18.73 -19.98 15.30
N ARG A 561 18.84 -20.51 16.52
CA ARG A 561 19.33 -19.78 17.70
C ARG A 561 20.80 -19.39 17.49
N VAL A 562 21.18 -18.20 17.95
CA VAL A 562 22.59 -17.78 18.05
C VAL A 562 22.98 -17.78 19.52
N GLY A 563 23.76 -18.78 19.93
CA GLY A 563 24.02 -19.06 21.35
C GLY A 563 22.75 -19.44 22.11
N GLU A 564 22.61 -18.93 23.33
CA GLU A 564 21.34 -18.90 24.06
C GLU A 564 20.57 -17.61 23.76
N ASN A 565 19.22 -17.68 23.73
CA ASN A 565 18.36 -16.54 23.37
C ASN A 565 18.56 -15.32 24.28
N LEU A 566 18.24 -14.14 23.75
CA LEU A 566 17.99 -12.93 24.55
C LEU A 566 16.66 -13.07 25.33
N ASN A 567 16.41 -12.21 26.31
CA ASN A 567 15.11 -12.11 27.00
C ASN A 567 14.20 -10.97 26.51
N GLY A 568 14.64 -10.19 25.52
CA GLY A 568 13.88 -9.11 24.91
C GLY A 568 14.41 -8.75 23.51
N PRO A 569 13.72 -7.85 22.79
CA PRO A 569 14.00 -7.52 21.40
C PRO A 569 15.42 -6.98 21.13
N ALA A 570 16.05 -7.46 20.07
CA ALA A 570 17.22 -6.82 19.47
C ALA A 570 16.77 -5.77 18.43
N ARG A 571 17.33 -4.55 18.53
CA ARG A 571 17.05 -3.40 17.65
C ARG A 571 18.19 -3.02 16.71
N THR A 572 19.40 -3.49 16.98
CA THR A 572 20.57 -3.24 16.13
C THR A 572 21.57 -4.38 16.23
N ILE A 573 22.23 -4.69 15.11
CA ILE A 573 23.25 -5.73 14.97
C ILE A 573 24.41 -5.12 14.19
N LEU A 574 25.61 -5.16 14.76
CA LEU A 574 26.85 -4.69 14.12
C LEU A 574 27.83 -5.86 13.99
N VAL A 575 28.26 -6.16 12.76
CA VAL A 575 29.33 -7.13 12.49
C VAL A 575 30.67 -6.43 12.61
N ALA A 576 31.48 -6.81 13.60
CA ALA A 576 32.80 -6.23 13.79
C ALA A 576 33.84 -6.82 12.80
N PRO A 577 34.94 -6.10 12.47
CA PRO A 577 35.94 -6.55 11.48
C PRO A 577 36.65 -7.89 11.79
N ASN A 578 36.52 -8.40 13.01
CA ASN A 578 37.06 -9.69 13.44
C ASN A 578 36.04 -10.85 13.34
N GLY A 579 34.79 -10.57 12.98
CA GLY A 579 33.70 -11.54 12.90
C GLY A 579 32.85 -11.69 14.17
N ASP A 580 33.09 -10.89 15.21
CA ASP A 580 32.18 -10.78 16.36
C ASP A 580 30.88 -10.07 15.94
N LEU A 581 29.80 -10.34 16.67
CA LEU A 581 28.53 -9.62 16.55
C LEU A 581 28.29 -8.79 17.81
N TYR A 582 28.06 -7.49 17.66
CA TYR A 582 27.54 -6.64 18.74
C TYR A 582 26.05 -6.45 18.51
N VAL A 583 25.23 -6.68 19.53
CA VAL A 583 23.77 -6.63 19.46
C VAL A 583 23.26 -5.68 20.53
N GLY A 584 22.38 -4.74 20.16
CA GLY A 584 21.75 -3.77 21.06
C GLY A 584 20.22 -3.85 21.02
N GLY A 585 19.52 -3.47 22.09
CA GLY A 585 18.04 -3.49 22.12
C GLY A 585 17.41 -3.29 23.51
N ASP A 586 16.20 -3.85 23.70
CA ASP A 586 15.40 -3.77 24.94
C ASP A 586 15.63 -4.98 25.89
N PHE A 587 16.77 -5.69 25.78
CA PHE A 587 17.03 -6.93 26.54
C PHE A 587 17.97 -6.71 27.73
N THR A 588 17.66 -7.34 28.87
CA THR A 588 18.50 -7.28 30.09
C THR A 588 19.45 -8.47 30.22
N THR A 589 19.17 -9.59 29.54
CA THR A 589 20.02 -10.80 29.56
C THR A 589 20.24 -11.41 28.17
N ALA A 590 21.48 -11.81 27.90
CA ALA A 590 21.84 -12.69 26.80
C ALA A 590 22.10 -14.11 27.35
N GLY A 591 21.15 -15.02 27.13
CA GLY A 591 21.14 -16.33 27.77
C GLY A 591 21.03 -16.24 29.29
N ASN A 592 22.12 -16.55 30.00
CA ASN A 592 22.23 -16.45 31.46
C ASN A 592 23.13 -15.28 31.92
N LEU A 593 23.63 -14.47 30.99
CA LEU A 593 24.49 -13.32 31.28
C LEU A 593 23.65 -12.04 31.35
N ALA A 594 23.78 -11.27 32.44
CA ALA A 594 23.20 -9.92 32.54
C ALA A 594 24.07 -8.93 31.76
N VAL A 595 23.42 -8.09 30.95
CA VAL A 595 24.08 -7.28 29.89
C VAL A 595 23.40 -5.92 29.63
N GLU A 596 22.19 -5.68 30.16
CA GLU A 596 21.49 -4.39 30.18
C GLU A 596 21.60 -3.57 28.86
N GLY A 597 20.97 -4.08 27.80
CA GLY A 597 20.80 -3.37 26.52
C GLY A 597 21.85 -3.64 25.46
N ILE A 598 23.04 -4.19 25.77
CA ILE A 598 24.07 -4.54 24.77
C ILE A 598 24.91 -5.78 25.10
N ALA A 599 25.09 -6.67 24.13
CA ALA A 599 25.95 -7.86 24.24
C ALA A 599 26.82 -8.10 23.01
N ARG A 600 27.98 -8.74 23.22
CA ARG A 600 28.89 -9.21 22.16
C ARG A 600 28.85 -10.74 22.06
N PHE A 601 28.70 -11.29 20.86
CA PHE A 601 28.81 -12.72 20.57
C PHE A 601 30.09 -13.01 19.79
N ASP A 602 30.93 -13.94 20.26
CA ASP A 602 32.24 -14.27 19.65
C ASP A 602 32.21 -15.45 18.68
N GLY A 603 31.01 -15.86 18.24
CA GLY A 603 30.78 -17.07 17.47
C GLY A 603 30.50 -18.31 18.34
N THR A 604 30.78 -18.27 19.65
CA THR A 604 30.55 -19.37 20.60
C THR A 604 29.73 -18.93 21.81
N ASP A 605 30.17 -17.87 22.50
CA ASP A 605 29.65 -17.42 23.80
C ASP A 605 29.25 -15.93 23.76
N TRP A 606 28.33 -15.56 24.66
CA TRP A 606 27.93 -14.17 24.91
C TRP A 606 28.86 -13.51 25.95
N HIS A 607 29.17 -12.24 25.72
CA HIS A 607 30.00 -11.38 26.58
C HIS A 607 29.29 -10.04 26.81
N ALA A 608 29.47 -9.46 28.00
CA ALA A 608 28.96 -8.13 28.32
C ALA A 608 29.85 -7.04 27.72
N VAL A 609 29.28 -5.89 27.37
CA VAL A 609 30.01 -4.74 26.81
C VAL A 609 29.84 -3.55 27.75
N GLY A 610 30.79 -3.38 28.67
CA GLY A 610 30.67 -2.42 29.77
C GLY A 610 29.59 -2.80 30.78
N ALA A 611 28.98 -1.80 31.42
CA ALA A 611 27.87 -1.98 32.37
C ALA A 611 26.50 -2.18 31.69
N GLY A 612 26.35 -1.73 30.45
CA GLY A 612 25.05 -1.56 29.78
C GLY A 612 24.47 -0.15 29.98
N PHE A 613 23.19 0.02 29.64
CA PHE A 613 22.45 1.28 29.60
C PHE A 613 21.19 1.25 30.47
N ASN A 614 20.54 2.40 30.68
CA ASN A 614 19.26 2.48 31.42
C ASN A 614 18.00 2.30 30.56
N GLU A 615 18.10 2.49 29.24
CA GLU A 615 17.05 2.33 28.23
C GLU A 615 17.65 1.74 26.94
N ARG A 616 16.83 1.52 25.90
CA ARG A 616 17.22 0.82 24.67
C ARG A 616 18.39 1.47 23.90
N VAL A 617 19.22 0.61 23.32
CA VAL A 617 20.11 0.93 22.21
C VAL A 617 19.34 0.79 20.89
N THR A 618 19.38 1.80 20.04
CA THR A 618 18.75 1.81 18.70
C THR A 618 19.76 1.59 17.58
N SER A 619 21.02 2.01 17.75
CA SER A 619 22.05 1.89 16.73
C SER A 619 23.46 1.70 17.30
N LEU A 620 24.32 1.03 16.53
CA LEU A 620 25.71 0.73 16.86
C LEU A 620 26.58 1.01 15.63
N ALA A 621 27.69 1.72 15.83
CA ALA A 621 28.68 1.97 14.77
C ALA A 621 30.11 1.78 15.30
N MET A 622 31.04 1.42 14.42
CA MET A 622 32.46 1.33 14.75
C MET A 622 33.28 2.16 13.76
N THR A 623 34.07 3.10 14.27
CA THR A 623 34.94 3.95 13.44
C THR A 623 36.21 3.21 13.01
N PRO A 624 36.94 3.68 11.96
CA PRO A 624 38.08 2.95 11.39
C PRO A 624 39.29 2.74 12.33
N ASP A 625 39.33 3.44 13.47
CA ASP A 625 40.30 3.26 14.55
C ASP A 625 39.95 2.08 15.48
N GLY A 626 38.72 1.55 15.40
CA GLY A 626 38.17 0.49 16.24
C GLY A 626 37.31 0.98 17.41
N THR A 627 37.06 2.29 17.55
CA THR A 627 36.19 2.81 18.62
C THR A 627 34.73 2.43 18.34
N LEU A 628 34.09 1.77 19.30
CA LEU A 628 32.67 1.41 19.24
C LEU A 628 31.82 2.53 19.83
N TYR A 629 30.76 2.89 19.11
CA TYR A 629 29.73 3.85 19.51
C TYR A 629 28.36 3.17 19.62
N ALA A 630 27.58 3.61 20.59
CA ALA A 630 26.18 3.23 20.78
C ALA A 630 25.30 4.46 20.86
N GLY A 631 24.15 4.42 20.17
CA GLY A 631 23.11 5.44 20.19
C GLY A 631 21.79 4.83 20.63
N GLY A 632 20.96 5.62 21.31
CA GLY A 632 19.68 5.12 21.82
C GLY A 632 18.81 6.19 22.45
N THR A 633 17.83 5.74 23.24
CA THR A 633 17.00 6.60 24.10
C THR A 633 17.52 6.63 25.54
N PHE A 634 18.73 6.11 25.79
CA PHE A 634 19.36 6.07 27.11
C PHE A 634 19.94 7.43 27.52
N THR A 635 19.98 7.68 28.83
CA THR A 635 20.56 8.90 29.41
C THR A 635 21.82 8.62 30.23
N GLU A 636 21.95 7.40 30.75
CA GLU A 636 23.05 6.98 31.65
C GLU A 636 23.42 5.50 31.42
N SER A 637 24.64 5.12 31.80
CA SER A 637 25.05 3.73 31.91
C SER A 637 24.38 3.04 33.10
N SER A 638 24.31 1.70 33.11
CA SER A 638 23.73 0.96 34.24
C SER A 638 24.55 1.06 35.55
N ASP A 639 25.78 1.58 35.50
CA ASP A 639 26.59 1.95 36.68
C ASP A 639 26.55 3.45 37.05
N GLY A 640 25.83 4.28 36.28
CA GLY A 640 25.43 5.63 36.66
C GLY A 640 26.29 6.78 36.13
N GLU A 641 27.09 6.55 35.08
CA GLU A 641 27.75 7.64 34.34
C GLU A 641 26.74 8.25 33.33
N PRO A 642 26.55 9.58 33.30
CA PRO A 642 25.72 10.24 32.29
C PRO A 642 26.33 10.07 30.88
N LEU A 643 25.46 9.82 29.91
CA LEU A 643 25.83 9.60 28.51
C LEU A 643 25.08 10.53 27.55
N ASP A 644 23.84 10.89 27.87
CA ASP A 644 22.96 11.75 27.05
C ASP A 644 22.88 11.28 25.59
N TYR A 645 22.23 10.12 25.40
CA TYR A 645 21.84 9.47 24.14
C TYR A 645 22.95 8.94 23.22
N LEU A 646 24.21 9.31 23.44
CA LEU A 646 25.35 8.86 22.63
C LEU A 646 26.59 8.53 23.48
N ALA A 647 27.07 7.29 23.34
CA ALA A 647 28.18 6.75 24.13
C ALA A 647 29.29 6.16 23.25
N SER A 648 30.54 6.25 23.72
CA SER A 648 31.71 5.55 23.16
C SER A 648 32.29 4.56 24.17
N PHE A 649 32.88 3.46 23.68
CA PHE A 649 33.40 2.38 24.52
C PHE A 649 34.94 2.34 24.53
N ASP A 650 35.56 2.44 25.71
CA ASP A 650 37.04 2.42 25.86
C ASP A 650 37.65 1.00 25.94
N GLY A 651 36.83 -0.04 25.77
CA GLY A 651 37.19 -1.44 26.00
C GLY A 651 36.84 -1.96 27.40
N THR A 652 36.43 -1.07 28.32
CA THR A 652 36.04 -1.39 29.71
C THR A 652 34.71 -0.73 30.10
N ALA A 653 34.52 0.56 29.77
CA ALA A 653 33.41 1.39 30.19
C ALA A 653 32.87 2.26 29.03
N TRP A 654 31.65 2.77 29.23
CA TRP A 654 30.99 3.72 28.32
C TRP A 654 31.22 5.15 28.78
N HIS A 655 31.46 6.06 27.84
CA HIS A 655 31.72 7.48 28.08
C HIS A 655 30.83 8.36 27.20
N GLN A 656 30.39 9.50 27.73
CA GLN A 656 29.67 10.52 26.96
C GLN A 656 30.50 11.06 25.79
N VAL A 657 29.86 11.22 24.62
CA VAL A 657 30.50 11.77 23.43
C VAL A 657 30.23 13.27 23.31
N GLY A 658 31.28 14.09 23.25
CA GLY A 658 31.21 15.49 22.83
C GLY A 658 30.29 16.42 23.65
N GLY A 659 29.96 16.05 24.90
CA GLY A 659 29.01 16.78 25.74
C GLY A 659 27.53 16.37 25.57
N GLY A 660 27.26 15.26 24.87
CA GLY A 660 25.93 14.67 24.74
C GLY A 660 25.07 15.26 23.62
N LEU A 661 23.87 14.70 23.45
CA LEU A 661 22.77 15.25 22.66
C LEU A 661 21.64 15.70 23.59
N ASP A 662 20.73 16.56 23.13
CA ASP A 662 19.55 16.93 23.92
C ASP A 662 18.39 15.92 23.85
N SER A 663 18.42 15.00 22.88
CA SER A 663 17.41 13.96 22.65
C SER A 663 17.99 12.80 21.79
N TYR A 664 17.18 11.78 21.53
CA TYR A 664 17.62 10.43 21.14
C TYR A 664 18.22 10.28 19.74
N VAL A 665 19.08 9.26 19.61
CA VAL A 665 19.64 8.77 18.35
C VAL A 665 18.75 7.69 17.75
N SER A 666 18.56 7.73 16.42
CA SER A 666 17.93 6.67 15.63
C SER A 666 18.97 5.84 14.87
N HIS A 667 19.98 6.49 14.29
CA HIS A 667 20.98 5.85 13.44
C HIS A 667 22.40 6.42 13.63
N LEU A 668 23.40 5.53 13.59
CA LEU A 668 24.83 5.84 13.62
C LEU A 668 25.54 5.21 12.42
N THR A 669 26.40 5.96 11.74
CA THR A 669 27.24 5.45 10.65
C THR A 669 28.55 6.25 10.57
N VAL A 670 29.38 6.02 9.53
CA VAL A 670 30.68 6.70 9.37
C VAL A 670 30.72 7.46 8.04
N TYR A 671 30.90 8.79 8.10
CA TYR A 671 31.02 9.66 6.93
C TYR A 671 32.38 10.37 6.93
N LYS A 672 33.16 10.18 5.87
CA LYS A 672 34.51 10.78 5.68
C LYS A 672 35.43 10.62 6.92
N GLY A 673 35.36 9.45 7.56
CA GLY A 673 36.13 9.09 8.76
C GLY A 673 35.56 9.62 10.10
N LYS A 674 34.54 10.49 10.06
CA LYS A 674 33.82 10.98 11.23
C LYS A 674 32.64 10.06 11.57
N LEU A 675 32.24 10.02 12.84
CA LEU A 675 30.95 9.46 13.21
C LEU A 675 29.84 10.38 12.68
N LEU A 676 28.88 9.82 11.94
CA LEU A 676 27.65 10.49 11.53
C LEU A 676 26.51 10.02 12.44
N VAL A 677 25.75 10.98 12.96
CA VAL A 677 24.69 10.78 13.97
C VAL A 677 23.38 11.36 13.44
N ALA A 678 22.34 10.54 13.43
CA ALA A 678 20.99 10.91 13.02
C ALA A 678 19.96 10.46 14.06
N GLY A 679 18.90 11.24 14.25
CA GLY A 679 17.86 10.97 15.25
C GLY A 679 16.87 12.12 15.37
N GLN A 680 16.41 12.40 16.58
CA GLN A 680 15.56 13.56 16.88
C GLN A 680 16.22 14.39 17.98
N PHE A 681 17.08 15.34 17.59
CA PHE A 681 17.81 16.23 18.51
C PHE A 681 17.98 17.62 17.89
N THR A 682 17.93 18.68 18.70
CA THR A 682 18.27 20.04 18.23
C THR A 682 19.75 20.35 18.42
N MET A 683 20.33 19.93 19.54
CA MET A 683 21.71 20.22 19.94
C MET A 683 22.58 18.96 19.99
N ALA A 684 23.81 19.09 19.50
CA ALA A 684 24.92 18.17 19.71
C ALA A 684 26.06 18.93 20.40
N GLY A 685 26.24 18.69 21.71
CA GLY A 685 27.01 19.56 22.58
C GLY A 685 26.54 21.02 22.50
N GLU A 686 27.45 21.95 22.17
CA GLU A 686 27.13 23.37 21.94
C GLU A 686 26.77 23.70 20.47
N THR A 687 26.60 22.71 19.59
CA THR A 687 26.32 22.90 18.15
C THR A 687 24.85 22.61 17.81
N GLU A 688 24.21 23.49 17.03
CA GLU A 688 22.89 23.25 16.45
C GLU A 688 23.00 22.14 15.39
N GLY A 689 22.64 20.92 15.77
CA GLY A 689 22.74 19.72 14.93
C GLY A 689 21.50 19.48 14.08
N ASN A 690 20.32 19.90 14.56
CA ASN A 690 19.03 19.81 13.86
C ASN A 690 18.85 18.45 13.15
N SER A 691 18.84 17.39 13.95
CA SER A 691 18.62 15.98 13.57
C SER A 691 19.76 15.27 12.83
N VAL A 692 20.78 15.97 12.29
CA VAL A 692 21.93 15.33 11.61
C VAL A 692 23.26 16.06 11.87
N ALA A 693 24.20 15.40 12.57
CA ALA A 693 25.50 15.97 12.93
C ALA A 693 26.64 14.96 12.80
N THR A 694 27.87 15.46 12.64
CA THR A 694 29.10 14.65 12.62
C THR A 694 30.03 14.98 13.78
N TRP A 695 30.75 13.97 14.26
CA TRP A 695 31.74 14.05 15.34
C TRP A 695 33.09 13.48 14.87
N ASP A 696 34.16 14.27 15.02
CA ASP A 696 35.52 13.90 14.56
C ASP A 696 36.49 13.46 15.67
N GLY A 697 36.01 13.33 16.90
CA GLY A 697 36.83 13.03 18.08
C GLY A 697 37.12 14.24 18.96
N GLU A 698 37.01 15.46 18.43
CA GLU A 698 37.19 16.70 19.21
C GLU A 698 36.01 17.68 19.10
N GLN A 699 35.32 17.75 17.96
CA GLN A 699 34.27 18.74 17.70
C GLN A 699 33.03 18.17 16.98
N TRP A 700 31.89 18.80 17.25
CA TRP A 700 30.63 18.61 16.54
C TRP A 700 30.52 19.52 15.32
N GLN A 701 29.95 19.02 14.23
CA GLN A 701 29.68 19.78 13.01
C GLN A 701 28.32 19.37 12.42
N SER A 702 27.41 20.34 12.25
CA SER A 702 26.11 20.15 11.61
C SER A 702 26.26 19.73 10.14
N LEU A 703 25.45 18.77 9.66
CA LEU A 703 25.52 18.32 8.27
C LEU A 703 24.51 19.12 7.40
N GLY A 704 25.02 19.97 6.52
CA GLY A 704 24.20 20.82 5.65
C GLY A 704 23.36 21.90 6.35
N GLY A 705 23.53 22.07 7.68
CA GLY A 705 22.66 22.89 8.54
C GLY A 705 21.52 22.10 9.22
N GLY A 706 21.39 20.80 8.92
CA GLY A 706 20.37 19.90 9.43
C GLY A 706 19.02 19.99 8.70
N LEU A 707 18.01 19.38 9.30
CA LEU A 707 16.70 19.05 8.70
C LEU A 707 15.55 19.46 9.63
N PHE A 708 14.44 19.93 9.05
CA PHE A 708 13.38 20.67 9.76
C PHE A 708 11.96 20.26 9.31
N TYR A 709 10.95 20.65 10.11
CA TYR A 709 9.54 20.71 9.69
C TYR A 709 9.20 22.10 9.09
N PHE A 710 8.04 22.24 8.46
CA PHE A 710 7.42 23.55 8.14
C PHE A 710 7.12 24.41 9.39
N PHE A 711 7.07 23.81 10.58
CA PHE A 711 6.80 24.49 11.85
C PHE A 711 8.08 24.65 12.69
N GLU A 712 8.46 25.90 12.97
CA GLU A 712 9.64 26.23 13.80
C GLU A 712 9.57 25.63 15.21
N GLY A 713 10.72 25.18 15.73
CA GLY A 713 10.89 24.83 17.15
C GLY A 713 10.70 23.36 17.52
N LEU A 714 10.58 22.46 16.54
CA LEU A 714 10.62 21.01 16.73
C LEU A 714 11.66 20.39 15.79
N ALA A 715 12.48 19.47 16.30
CA ALA A 715 13.31 18.62 15.45
C ALA A 715 12.46 17.49 14.84
N PRO A 716 12.55 17.22 13.53
CA PRO A 716 12.05 15.98 12.95
C PRO A 716 12.81 14.76 13.47
N VAL A 717 12.28 13.58 13.22
CA VAL A 717 13.03 12.33 13.38
C VAL A 717 13.73 12.08 12.06
N VAL A 718 15.04 11.85 12.07
CA VAL A 718 15.76 11.22 10.95
C VAL A 718 15.93 9.75 11.33
N SER A 719 15.16 8.87 10.68
CA SER A 719 15.10 7.44 10.98
C SER A 719 16.34 6.70 10.50
N ASN A 720 16.81 7.01 9.29
CA ASN A 720 17.90 6.29 8.62
C ASN A 720 18.83 7.25 7.89
N VAL A 721 20.13 6.92 7.83
CA VAL A 721 21.11 7.62 7.00
C VAL A 721 22.09 6.63 6.37
N VAL A 722 22.25 6.68 5.05
CA VAL A 722 23.20 5.84 4.30
C VAL A 722 24.26 6.71 3.65
N VAL A 723 25.52 6.32 3.80
CA VAL A 723 26.69 6.98 3.21
C VAL A 723 27.10 6.25 1.94
N HIS A 724 27.24 6.98 0.85
CA HIS A 724 27.73 6.50 -0.45
C HIS A 724 28.88 7.41 -0.92
N PRO A 725 29.77 6.98 -1.85
CA PRO A 725 30.84 7.85 -2.35
C PRO A 725 30.36 9.21 -2.90
N ILE A 726 29.16 9.24 -3.48
CA ILE A 726 28.55 10.45 -4.05
C ILE A 726 27.94 11.40 -3.00
N GLY A 727 27.58 10.93 -1.80
CA GLY A 727 26.94 11.76 -0.78
C GLY A 727 26.28 10.97 0.36
N VAL A 728 25.38 11.63 1.10
CA VAL A 728 24.63 11.02 2.20
C VAL A 728 23.14 11.07 1.89
N PHE A 729 22.44 9.94 2.01
CA PHE A 729 20.99 9.86 1.86
C PHE A 729 20.35 9.73 3.24
N ALA A 730 19.18 10.36 3.44
CA ALA A 730 18.44 10.36 4.69
C ALA A 730 16.94 10.15 4.47
N THR A 731 16.27 9.54 5.45
CA THR A 731 14.79 9.47 5.53
C THR A 731 14.29 9.75 6.95
N GLY A 732 13.05 10.22 7.05
CA GLY A 732 12.43 10.53 8.34
C GLY A 732 11.25 11.48 8.21
N THR A 733 10.83 12.14 9.29
CA THR A 733 9.67 13.04 9.31
C THR A 733 9.98 14.47 8.83
N PHE A 734 11.14 14.71 8.22
CA PHE A 734 11.55 16.06 7.81
C PHE A 734 10.87 16.52 6.51
N GLU A 735 10.63 17.82 6.44
CA GLU A 735 9.92 18.48 5.34
C GLU A 735 10.82 19.51 4.63
N LEU A 736 11.79 20.09 5.35
CA LEU A 736 12.63 21.20 4.89
C LEU A 736 14.13 21.02 5.16
N SER A 737 14.97 21.55 4.26
CA SER A 737 16.40 21.80 4.48
C SER A 737 16.65 23.12 5.22
N ALA A 738 17.87 23.31 5.75
CA ALA A 738 18.31 24.60 6.29
C ALA A 738 18.29 25.76 5.27
N GLN A 739 18.26 25.44 3.98
CA GLN A 739 18.21 26.37 2.85
C GLN A 739 16.76 26.72 2.45
N GLY A 740 15.76 26.01 2.98
CA GLY A 740 14.35 26.16 2.61
C GLY A 740 13.91 25.32 1.40
N THR A 741 14.68 24.29 1.03
CA THR A 741 14.28 23.27 0.04
C THR A 741 13.21 22.36 0.66
N GLU A 742 12.09 22.14 -0.01
CA GLU A 742 11.10 21.13 0.38
C GLU A 742 11.62 19.73 0.01
N LEU A 743 11.56 18.77 0.94
CA LEU A 743 12.25 17.47 0.85
C LEU A 743 11.31 16.25 0.85
N SER A 744 10.09 16.36 1.38
CA SER A 744 9.10 15.26 1.43
C SER A 744 9.66 13.92 1.96
N TYR A 745 10.12 13.95 3.22
CA TYR A 745 10.53 12.78 4.03
C TYR A 745 11.77 12.00 3.53
N ILE A 746 12.40 12.40 2.42
CA ILE A 746 13.61 11.78 1.87
C ILE A 746 14.56 12.81 1.23
N ALA A 747 15.86 12.72 1.51
CA ALA A 747 16.82 13.72 1.05
C ALA A 747 18.19 13.15 0.69
N TYR A 748 18.90 13.89 -0.16
CA TYR A 748 20.27 13.64 -0.59
C TYR A 748 21.15 14.85 -0.26
N PHE A 749 22.27 14.62 0.42
CA PHE A 749 23.30 15.61 0.74
C PHE A 749 24.50 15.43 -0.19
N ASP A 750 24.72 16.40 -1.07
CA ASP A 750 25.78 16.38 -2.10
C ASP A 750 27.18 16.73 -1.57
N GLY A 751 27.33 16.88 -0.25
CA GLY A 751 28.52 17.41 0.40
C GLY A 751 28.41 18.91 0.76
N THR A 752 27.41 19.63 0.25
CA THR A 752 27.21 21.07 0.50
C THR A 752 25.79 21.40 1.00
N GLU A 753 24.74 20.85 0.38
CA GLU A 753 23.33 21.14 0.72
C GLU A 753 22.43 19.89 0.63
N TRP A 754 21.25 19.95 1.26
CA TRP A 754 20.23 18.90 1.19
C TRP A 754 19.26 19.17 0.04
N LYS A 755 19.10 18.19 -0.85
CA LYS A 755 18.24 18.19 -2.04
C LYS A 755 17.16 17.12 -1.93
N ASN A 756 16.04 17.36 -2.59
CA ASN A 756 14.89 16.45 -2.69
C ASN A 756 15.08 15.41 -3.80
N LEU A 757 14.28 14.34 -3.74
CA LEU A 757 14.24 13.28 -4.76
C LEU A 757 12.88 13.29 -5.48
N GLY A 758 12.69 14.30 -6.32
CA GLY A 758 11.39 14.61 -6.94
C GLY A 758 10.34 14.99 -5.87
N GLU A 759 9.14 14.44 -5.97
CA GLU A 759 8.05 14.62 -4.99
C GLU A 759 8.31 13.91 -3.64
N GLY A 760 9.35 13.08 -3.53
CA GLY A 760 9.66 12.27 -2.35
C GLY A 760 8.67 11.12 -2.10
N ILE A 761 8.36 10.86 -0.83
CA ILE A 761 7.46 9.79 -0.34
C ILE A 761 6.35 10.37 0.56
N SER A 762 5.26 9.63 0.81
CA SER A 762 4.10 10.16 1.56
C SER A 762 4.14 10.03 3.09
N ASP A 763 5.06 9.25 3.65
CA ASP A 763 5.21 9.00 5.10
C ASP A 763 6.65 8.49 5.40
N LEU A 764 6.94 8.10 6.64
CA LEU A 764 8.21 7.56 7.11
C LEU A 764 8.86 6.53 6.17
N GLY A 765 10.14 6.80 5.82
CA GLY A 765 11.10 5.78 5.39
C GLY A 765 12.01 5.37 6.55
N GLU A 766 11.98 4.10 6.94
CA GLU A 766 12.74 3.54 8.06
C GLU A 766 14.01 2.80 7.59
N ALA A 767 14.03 2.33 6.34
CA ALA A 767 15.13 1.59 5.73
C ALA A 767 15.60 2.24 4.42
N LEU A 768 16.92 2.25 4.19
CA LEU A 768 17.56 2.76 2.99
C LEU A 768 18.65 1.82 2.47
N ILE A 769 18.80 1.72 1.15
CA ILE A 769 19.92 1.12 0.43
C ILE A 769 20.30 2.05 -0.71
N VAL A 770 21.61 2.29 -0.91
CA VAL A 770 22.14 2.95 -2.12
C VAL A 770 22.91 1.93 -2.96
N THR A 771 22.72 1.97 -4.27
CA THR A 771 23.51 1.25 -5.28
C THR A 771 24.17 2.24 -6.24
N ASP A 772 25.03 1.75 -7.13
CA ASP A 772 25.71 2.56 -8.15
C ASP A 772 24.75 3.37 -9.05
N ASP A 773 23.51 2.91 -9.23
CA ASP A 773 22.51 3.47 -10.17
C ASP A 773 21.19 3.91 -9.53
N SER A 774 20.95 3.63 -8.24
CA SER A 774 19.64 3.85 -7.62
C SER A 774 19.66 3.88 -6.09
N LEU A 775 18.61 4.47 -5.53
CA LEU A 775 18.26 4.42 -4.11
C LEU A 775 17.02 3.53 -3.93
N LEU A 776 17.04 2.62 -2.95
CA LEU A 776 15.84 1.93 -2.48
C LEU A 776 15.48 2.41 -1.08
N VAL A 777 14.19 2.63 -0.85
CA VAL A 777 13.62 3.06 0.44
C VAL A 777 12.52 2.09 0.86
N GLY A 778 12.42 1.82 2.17
CA GLY A 778 11.36 1.04 2.79
C GLY A 778 10.84 1.72 4.06
N GLY A 779 9.56 1.55 4.40
CA GLY A 779 8.93 2.24 5.54
C GLY A 779 7.42 2.00 5.65
N THR A 780 6.65 3.04 6.01
CA THR A 780 5.17 3.00 6.11
C THR A 780 4.43 3.68 4.96
N PHE A 781 5.14 4.40 4.10
CA PHE A 781 4.55 5.22 3.03
C PHE A 781 3.64 4.45 2.07
N THR A 782 2.70 5.19 1.51
CA THR A 782 1.67 4.73 0.57
C THR A 782 1.94 5.19 -0.86
N LEU A 783 2.69 6.29 -1.04
CA LEU A 783 3.09 6.86 -2.32
C LEU A 783 4.61 7.09 -2.36
N ALA A 784 5.19 6.98 -3.54
CA ALA A 784 6.52 7.51 -3.88
C ALA A 784 6.44 8.19 -5.26
N GLY A 785 6.99 9.39 -5.40
CA GLY A 785 6.86 10.17 -6.64
C GLY A 785 5.42 10.53 -7.04
N GLY A 786 4.51 10.61 -6.05
CA GLY A 786 3.07 10.76 -6.27
C GLY A 786 2.33 9.49 -6.72
N MET A 787 3.04 8.38 -6.96
CA MET A 787 2.47 7.10 -7.40
C MET A 787 2.33 6.12 -6.23
N PRO A 788 1.21 5.37 -6.10
CA PRO A 788 1.04 4.34 -5.08
C PRO A 788 2.17 3.30 -5.06
N SER A 789 2.88 3.25 -3.93
CA SER A 789 4.01 2.36 -3.67
C SER A 789 4.00 2.06 -2.18
N TYR A 790 3.35 0.95 -1.80
CA TYR A 790 3.19 0.59 -0.39
C TYR A 790 4.49 0.01 0.18
N GLY A 791 4.98 0.60 1.26
CA GLY A 791 6.06 0.08 2.11
C GLY A 791 7.46 0.06 1.48
N MET A 792 7.59 0.14 0.16
CA MET A 792 8.86 0.13 -0.57
C MET A 792 8.79 0.95 -1.87
N ALA A 793 9.92 1.56 -2.27
CA ALA A 793 10.11 2.20 -3.57
C ALA A 793 11.58 2.22 -4.01
N ARG A 794 11.83 2.42 -5.31
CA ARG A 794 13.17 2.67 -5.90
C ARG A 794 13.16 3.99 -6.67
N TRP A 795 14.18 4.81 -6.46
CA TRP A 795 14.50 6.02 -7.22
C TRP A 795 15.73 5.74 -8.08
N ASP A 796 15.55 5.76 -9.40
CA ASP A 796 16.62 5.57 -10.39
C ASP A 796 17.32 6.91 -10.65
N PHE A 797 18.66 6.93 -10.52
CA PHE A 797 19.46 8.14 -10.76
C PHE A 797 19.55 8.43 -12.28
N ALA A 798 19.46 9.71 -12.65
CA ALA A 798 19.70 10.14 -14.02
C ALA A 798 21.20 10.11 -14.35
N LYS A 799 21.53 9.84 -15.62
CA LYS A 799 22.88 10.02 -16.14
C LYS A 799 23.13 11.46 -16.59
N GLU A 800 24.37 11.91 -16.46
CA GLU A 800 24.83 13.26 -16.89
C GLU A 800 24.89 13.43 -18.42
#